data_AF-A0A9P6IDK9-F1
#
_entry.id   AF-A0A9P6IDK9-F1
#
_cell.length_a   1.000
_cell.length_b   1.000
_cell.length_c   1.000
_cell.angle_alpha   90.00
_cell.angle_beta   90.00
_cell.angle_gamma   90.00
#
_symmetry.space_group_name_H-M   'P 1'
#
loop_
_entity.id
_entity.type
_entity.pdbx_description
1 polymer ?
#
loop_
_entity_poly.entity_id
_entity_poly.type
_entity_poly.pdbx_seq_one_letter_code
_entity_poly.pdbx_strand_id
1 'polypeptide(L)'
;MCRGDDELAAAPANQPPAQANNPVELIPEDLTDDNVSELGASIASSSTSVSSSIFDFRVENGRTYHRYKDGKYNMPNDERENDRLDLQHNLFLLTFNNKLGLAPPNDADSKVKRVLGTDLSPSMPQFVPPNVKFEIDDLEEEWTYSQPFDYIHSRTMNSSVSDWKAYFKKGYDHLTPGGYFELQEADLFAYSDDDTLKADSALSKCTDLMYEASVKLGRPFQKIPPLVAIMEEVGFVDVRMSVFKWPSNSWPKDRMYKELGIWANENFCNGLEGFTMALFTRAHEWTREEVLVFLTSVRKDLNDKSIHAYWPILDTGSIGPVTTMPSFRETFGDFSPTMHGVIVSSVLIPGALSALVSGVMADRFGHVRLFALGAFIYGCGTGIECASPILGVFILGRLIKGIGEGMFLSNVYVQVSEISPARIRGIMTALPQFAIVTGIVTGYFMCYGTARFGLSTVAWRLPLAIASFLGFLFSLTYWVVPPSPRWLLAKGRPDEARLIVERLGLDEKEGEEMLELSSDGEHDPNAPVLEILRQAFAGFREAFSAPYRSRTFFACFLLGMQQWSGIDGVLYYAPIIFTQAGLDGEQATFLASGVSALVILGATIPATFLADKWGRKTSTILGGTLITALMVLMGSLYAAGKVAGEGAGKWVVIVSVYLFAIVYSGTWAIGIRTFLVESLPRKTRSSASSLAQASNWFANYVVALITPVLISKSSFGAYFLFAGCSLFTTIVAGFIMVETRGHSLEAIETRYEEKNTKAASNGKKDGLVVTRVRSVV
;
A
#
# COMPACT_ATOMS: atom_id res chain seq x y z
N MET A 1 26.66 -66.05 -39.26
CA MET A 1 27.34 -65.07 -40.14
C MET A 1 26.37 -63.93 -40.44
N CYS A 2 26.89 -62.73 -40.70
CA CYS A 2 26.23 -61.48 -41.13
C CYS A 2 25.08 -61.66 -42.16
N ARG A 3 24.09 -60.77 -42.36
CA ARG A 3 23.76 -59.36 -42.01
C ARG A 3 22.24 -59.31 -41.71
N GLY A 4 21.61 -58.33 -41.06
CA GLY A 4 21.61 -56.88 -41.30
C GLY A 4 20.38 -56.50 -42.16
N ASP A 5 19.47 -55.69 -41.60
CA ASP A 5 18.74 -54.56 -42.23
C ASP A 5 17.60 -54.04 -41.29
N ASP A 6 17.33 -52.73 -41.35
CA ASP A 6 16.41 -51.94 -40.50
C ASP A 6 14.92 -52.05 -40.97
N GLU A 7 13.86 -51.42 -40.42
CA GLU A 7 13.73 -50.17 -39.66
C GLU A 7 12.35 -50.05 -38.92
N LEU A 8 12.31 -49.33 -37.77
CA LEU A 8 11.18 -48.68 -37.04
C LEU A 8 9.77 -49.37 -37.01
N ALA A 9 9.36 -50.09 -35.95
CA ALA A 9 8.92 -49.67 -34.58
C ALA A 9 7.59 -48.86 -34.54
N ALA A 10 6.40 -49.36 -34.11
CA ALA A 10 5.96 -50.11 -32.90
C ALA A 10 5.52 -49.20 -31.72
N ALA A 11 4.56 -49.53 -30.82
CA ALA A 11 3.44 -50.50 -30.81
C ALA A 11 2.48 -50.15 -29.61
N PRO A 12 1.26 -50.74 -29.48
CA PRO A 12 0.18 -50.11 -28.69
C PRO A 12 -0.55 -50.99 -27.62
N ALA A 13 -1.54 -50.36 -26.96
CA ALA A 13 -2.88 -50.88 -26.60
C ALA A 13 -3.16 -51.76 -25.34
N ASN A 14 -4.24 -51.37 -24.62
CA ASN A 14 -5.40 -52.17 -24.12
C ASN A 14 -5.21 -53.37 -23.15
N GLN A 15 -6.08 -53.67 -22.15
CA GLN A 15 -7.23 -52.99 -21.48
C GLN A 15 -7.55 -53.75 -20.12
N PRO A 16 -8.74 -53.72 -19.44
CA PRO A 16 -8.91 -53.82 -17.97
C PRO A 16 -9.28 -55.28 -17.48
N PRO A 17 -9.87 -55.60 -16.28
CA PRO A 17 -10.37 -54.79 -15.14
C PRO A 17 -10.20 -55.33 -13.67
N ALA A 18 -10.63 -54.50 -12.71
CA ALA A 18 -11.27 -54.71 -11.37
C ALA A 18 -11.02 -55.92 -10.41
N GLN A 19 -10.96 -55.55 -9.11
CA GLN A 19 -11.38 -56.24 -7.85
C GLN A 19 -10.44 -57.20 -7.05
N ALA A 20 -10.01 -56.65 -5.89
CA ALA A 20 -10.17 -57.17 -4.51
C ALA A 20 -9.20 -58.20 -3.87
N ASN A 21 -8.79 -57.82 -2.64
CA ASN A 21 -8.33 -58.59 -1.47
C ASN A 21 -6.89 -59.20 -1.39
N ASN A 22 -6.16 -58.66 -0.41
CA ASN A 22 -5.01 -59.20 0.36
C ASN A 22 -5.33 -60.60 0.99
N PRO A 23 -4.40 -61.35 1.64
CA PRO A 23 -3.12 -60.91 2.27
C PRO A 23 -1.92 -61.92 2.24
N VAL A 24 -0.88 -61.61 3.06
CA VAL A 24 0.26 -62.44 3.55
C VAL A 24 1.31 -62.90 2.49
N GLU A 25 2.60 -63.14 2.76
CA GLU A 25 3.43 -63.26 3.98
C GLU A 25 4.94 -63.08 3.65
N LEU A 26 5.79 -62.59 4.56
CA LEU A 26 7.27 -62.53 4.36
C LEU A 26 8.09 -62.57 5.67
N ILE A 27 8.85 -63.65 5.90
CA ILE A 27 10.07 -63.76 6.75
C ILE A 27 10.86 -65.04 6.33
N PRO A 28 12.16 -65.26 6.67
CA PRO A 28 13.41 -64.54 6.36
C PRO A 28 14.47 -65.41 5.60
N GLU A 29 15.75 -64.97 5.65
CA GLU A 29 17.04 -65.67 5.44
C GLU A 29 17.64 -65.72 4.02
N ASP A 30 18.97 -65.72 3.81
CA ASP A 30 20.16 -65.16 4.53
C ASP A 30 21.41 -65.34 3.60
N LEU A 31 22.62 -64.97 4.07
CA LEU A 31 23.98 -65.44 3.68
C LEU A 31 24.85 -64.68 2.63
N THR A 32 25.96 -64.12 3.14
CA THR A 32 27.39 -64.25 2.72
C THR A 32 27.89 -63.65 1.36
N ASP A 33 29.15 -63.21 1.18
CA ASP A 33 30.37 -63.34 2.00
C ASP A 33 31.45 -62.23 1.78
N ASP A 34 32.30 -62.03 2.80
CA ASP A 34 33.72 -61.60 2.84
C ASP A 34 34.39 -60.61 1.85
N ASN A 35 34.95 -59.49 2.39
CA ASN A 35 36.40 -59.37 2.71
C ASN A 35 36.87 -57.97 3.22
N VAL A 36 37.51 -57.92 4.42
CA VAL A 36 38.55 -56.99 4.99
C VAL A 36 38.56 -55.46 4.70
N SER A 37 38.95 -54.54 5.62
CA SER A 37 39.64 -54.63 6.93
C SER A 37 39.34 -53.40 7.82
N GLU A 38 39.61 -53.53 9.13
CA GLU A 38 39.45 -52.51 10.18
C GLU A 38 40.25 -51.20 9.98
N LEU A 39 39.69 -50.05 10.39
CA LEU A 39 40.03 -49.37 11.67
C LEU A 39 39.24 -48.04 11.83
N GLY A 40 38.41 -47.90 12.88
CA GLY A 40 37.76 -46.62 13.19
C GLY A 40 36.43 -46.74 13.94
N ALA A 41 36.46 -47.04 15.23
CA ALA A 41 35.24 -47.09 16.05
C ALA A 41 34.81 -45.70 16.52
N SER A 42 33.60 -45.25 16.15
CA SER A 42 32.89 -44.20 16.90
C SER A 42 31.37 -44.18 16.67
N ILE A 43 30.64 -44.58 17.73
CA ILE A 43 29.31 -44.07 18.13
C ILE A 43 28.10 -44.54 17.29
N ALA A 44 27.02 -44.87 18.00
CA ALA A 44 25.81 -45.51 17.48
C ALA A 44 24.79 -44.53 16.88
N SER A 45 23.84 -45.06 16.10
CA SER A 45 22.51 -44.48 15.92
C SER A 45 21.46 -45.60 15.94
N SER A 46 20.50 -45.49 16.85
CA SER A 46 19.49 -46.52 17.13
C SER A 46 18.16 -46.15 16.49
N SER A 47 17.91 -46.56 15.25
CA SER A 47 16.56 -46.55 14.68
C SER A 47 15.80 -47.79 15.16
N THR A 48 14.87 -47.59 16.10
CA THR A 48 14.02 -48.67 16.62
C THR A 48 12.88 -48.92 15.64
N SER A 49 12.50 -50.18 15.41
CA SER A 49 11.36 -50.52 14.56
C SER A 49 10.06 -49.91 15.10
N VAL A 50 9.24 -49.35 14.20
CA VAL A 50 7.93 -48.77 14.51
C VAL A 50 7.05 -49.82 15.19
N SER A 51 6.56 -49.54 16.41
CA SER A 51 5.62 -50.44 17.08
C SER A 51 4.24 -50.36 16.43
N SER A 52 3.57 -51.50 16.27
CA SER A 52 2.24 -51.57 15.63
C SER A 52 1.21 -50.63 16.26
N SER A 53 1.34 -50.35 17.56
CA SER A 53 0.51 -49.44 18.35
C SER A 53 0.49 -47.97 17.88
N ILE A 54 1.41 -47.56 16.99
CA ILE A 54 1.43 -46.20 16.42
C ILE A 54 0.34 -46.02 15.34
N PHE A 55 -0.12 -47.13 14.73
CA PHE A 55 -1.23 -47.15 13.78
C PHE A 55 -2.62 -47.21 14.45
N ASP A 56 -2.69 -47.42 15.77
CA ASP A 56 -3.93 -47.38 16.56
C ASP A 56 -4.39 -45.94 16.81
N PHE A 57 -4.81 -45.24 15.75
CA PHE A 57 -5.21 -43.83 15.79
C PHE A 57 -6.31 -43.52 16.81
N ARG A 58 -6.26 -42.33 17.41
CA ARG A 58 -7.28 -41.85 18.34
C ARG A 58 -8.52 -41.43 17.56
N VAL A 59 -9.66 -42.06 17.82
CA VAL A 59 -10.93 -41.78 17.14
C VAL A 59 -11.80 -40.88 18.02
N GLU A 60 -12.10 -39.66 17.58
CA GLU A 60 -12.95 -38.70 18.29
C GLU A 60 -13.85 -37.94 17.32
N ASN A 61 -15.13 -37.74 17.68
CA ASN A 61 -16.09 -36.96 16.91
C ASN A 61 -16.23 -37.37 15.42
N GLY A 62 -15.92 -38.63 15.10
CA GLY A 62 -15.96 -39.16 13.74
C GLY A 62 -14.75 -38.81 12.86
N ARG A 63 -13.65 -38.34 13.45
CA ARG A 63 -12.34 -38.13 12.79
C ARG A 63 -11.27 -38.98 13.49
N THR A 64 -10.16 -39.26 12.81
CA THR A 64 -8.97 -39.89 13.43
C THR A 64 -7.88 -38.86 13.68
N TYR A 65 -7.09 -39.08 14.73
CA TYR A 65 -5.95 -38.27 15.12
C TYR A 65 -4.75 -39.16 15.42
N HIS A 66 -3.56 -38.58 15.34
CA HIS A 66 -2.28 -39.25 15.60
C HIS A 66 -2.24 -39.94 16.98
N ARG A 67 -1.48 -41.04 17.10
CA ARG A 67 -1.32 -41.80 18.36
C ARG A 67 0.01 -41.57 19.05
N TYR A 68 1.08 -41.37 18.29
CA TYR A 68 2.42 -41.08 18.82
C TYR A 68 2.44 -39.66 19.42
N LYS A 69 2.70 -39.52 20.72
CA LYS A 69 2.51 -38.25 21.46
C LYS A 69 1.04 -37.73 21.39
N ASP A 70 0.10 -38.64 21.64
CA ASP A 70 -1.35 -38.39 21.70
C ASP A 70 -1.69 -37.05 22.39
N GLY A 71 -2.59 -36.27 21.76
CA GLY A 71 -3.06 -34.98 22.27
C GLY A 71 -2.15 -33.78 21.98
N LYS A 72 -0.92 -33.95 21.47
CA LYS A 72 -0.08 -32.82 21.04
C LYS A 72 -0.70 -32.04 19.88
N TYR A 73 -0.95 -32.69 18.75
CA TYR A 73 -1.51 -32.04 17.56
C TYR A 73 -3.05 -32.09 17.53
N ASN A 74 -3.67 -31.12 16.85
CA ASN A 74 -5.13 -30.94 16.87
C ASN A 74 -5.81 -31.11 15.51
N MET A 75 -5.08 -31.28 14.41
CA MET A 75 -5.69 -31.61 13.12
C MET A 75 -5.83 -33.13 12.97
N PRO A 76 -6.85 -33.62 12.24
CA PRO A 76 -7.04 -35.05 12.00
C PRO A 76 -6.00 -35.62 11.04
N ASN A 77 -5.96 -36.95 10.91
CA ASN A 77 -5.07 -37.68 10.00
C ASN A 77 -5.80 -38.74 9.14
N ASP A 78 -7.12 -38.62 9.02
CA ASP A 78 -7.95 -39.50 8.18
C ASP A 78 -7.85 -39.16 6.69
N GLU A 79 -8.33 -40.08 5.84
CA GLU A 79 -8.36 -39.97 4.37
C GLU A 79 -8.97 -38.64 3.88
N ARG A 80 -10.01 -38.14 4.55
CA ARG A 80 -10.65 -36.84 4.23
C ARG A 80 -9.71 -35.65 4.44
N GLU A 81 -8.76 -35.74 5.37
CA GLU A 81 -7.76 -34.71 5.59
C GLU A 81 -6.61 -34.83 4.58
N ASN A 82 -6.21 -36.05 4.23
CA ASN A 82 -5.19 -36.30 3.20
C ASN A 82 -5.64 -35.76 1.82
N ASP A 83 -6.89 -36.04 1.41
CA ASP A 83 -7.49 -35.47 0.20
C ASP A 83 -7.46 -33.94 0.20
N ARG A 84 -7.69 -33.31 1.36
CA ARG A 84 -7.61 -31.85 1.50
C ARG A 84 -6.18 -31.33 1.46
N LEU A 85 -5.22 -32.06 2.03
CA LEU A 85 -3.80 -31.69 1.96
C LEU A 85 -3.29 -31.72 0.52
N ASP A 86 -3.80 -32.60 -0.34
CA ASP A 86 -3.54 -32.58 -1.79
C ASP A 86 -4.13 -31.33 -2.47
N LEU A 87 -5.36 -30.93 -2.13
CA LEU A 87 -5.94 -29.65 -2.60
C LEU A 87 -5.09 -28.45 -2.14
N GLN A 88 -4.59 -28.48 -0.91
CA GLN A 88 -3.72 -27.45 -0.35
C GLN A 88 -2.34 -27.43 -1.02
N HIS A 89 -1.78 -28.59 -1.36
CA HIS A 89 -0.55 -28.69 -2.14
C HIS A 89 -0.74 -28.06 -3.52
N ASN A 90 -1.85 -28.36 -4.21
CA ASN A 90 -2.16 -27.75 -5.50
C ASN A 90 -2.38 -26.22 -5.41
N LEU A 91 -2.97 -25.72 -4.32
CA LEU A 91 -3.06 -24.29 -4.05
C LEU A 91 -1.69 -23.61 -3.96
N PHE A 92 -0.73 -24.22 -3.27
CA PHE A 92 0.65 -23.72 -3.23
C PHE A 92 1.32 -23.78 -4.61
N LEU A 93 1.14 -24.86 -5.37
CA LEU A 93 1.63 -24.94 -6.76
C LEU A 93 1.06 -23.80 -7.61
N LEU A 94 -0.26 -23.59 -7.63
CA LEU A 94 -0.90 -22.50 -8.36
C LEU A 94 -0.38 -21.12 -7.91
N THR A 95 -0.15 -20.94 -6.61
CA THR A 95 0.40 -19.71 -6.02
C THR A 95 1.83 -19.43 -6.50
N PHE A 96 2.65 -20.46 -6.66
CA PHE A 96 4.05 -20.35 -7.06
C PHE A 96 4.30 -20.66 -8.55
N ASN A 97 3.26 -20.68 -9.38
CA ASN A 97 3.34 -21.00 -10.82
C ASN A 97 3.97 -22.39 -11.09
N ASN A 98 3.46 -23.41 -10.39
CA ASN A 98 3.90 -24.82 -10.40
C ASN A 98 5.33 -25.07 -9.91
N LYS A 99 5.88 -24.18 -9.06
CA LYS A 99 7.07 -24.46 -8.26
C LYS A 99 6.70 -25.04 -6.88
N LEU A 100 7.58 -25.87 -6.31
CA LEU A 100 7.41 -26.44 -4.96
C LEU A 100 7.65 -25.39 -3.85
N GLY A 101 8.47 -24.38 -4.13
CA GLY A 101 8.85 -23.30 -3.21
C GLY A 101 9.60 -22.18 -3.91
N LEU A 102 10.11 -21.23 -3.13
CA LEU A 102 10.75 -19.99 -3.59
C LEU A 102 12.25 -19.95 -3.30
N ALA A 103 12.74 -20.72 -2.32
CA ALA A 103 14.15 -20.86 -2.00
C ALA A 103 14.91 -21.58 -3.14
N PRO A 104 16.20 -21.28 -3.38
CA PRO A 104 16.98 -21.83 -4.50
C PRO A 104 16.97 -23.37 -4.64
N PRO A 105 16.94 -24.18 -3.56
CA PRO A 105 16.80 -25.64 -3.66
C PRO A 105 15.54 -26.13 -4.39
N ASN A 106 14.55 -25.26 -4.64
CA ASN A 106 13.33 -25.56 -5.43
C ASN A 106 13.46 -25.24 -6.93
N ASP A 107 14.55 -24.65 -7.40
CA ASP A 107 14.76 -24.40 -8.83
C ASP A 107 15.04 -25.69 -9.62
N ALA A 108 14.64 -25.71 -10.90
CA ALA A 108 14.63 -26.93 -11.73
C ALA A 108 16.01 -27.59 -11.93
N ASP A 109 17.09 -26.81 -11.80
CA ASP A 109 18.48 -27.29 -11.95
C ASP A 109 19.07 -27.83 -10.63
N SER A 110 18.33 -27.78 -9.52
CA SER A 110 18.78 -28.21 -8.19
C SER A 110 18.94 -29.73 -8.09
N LYS A 111 20.18 -30.18 -7.90
CA LYS A 111 20.56 -31.59 -7.86
C LYS A 111 20.35 -32.22 -6.47
N VAL A 112 19.08 -32.34 -6.06
CA VAL A 112 18.68 -32.87 -4.75
C VAL A 112 19.08 -34.34 -4.61
N LYS A 113 20.09 -34.62 -3.77
CA LYS A 113 20.66 -35.97 -3.59
C LYS A 113 19.88 -36.86 -2.61
N ARG A 114 19.28 -36.26 -1.58
CA ARG A 114 18.55 -36.92 -0.50
C ARG A 114 17.48 -35.98 0.02
N VAL A 115 16.28 -36.48 0.27
CA VAL A 115 15.22 -35.81 1.03
C VAL A 115 14.87 -36.69 2.23
N LEU A 116 14.71 -36.06 3.39
CA LEU A 116 14.12 -36.68 4.57
C LEU A 116 12.87 -35.89 4.91
N GLY A 117 11.72 -36.57 4.96
CA GLY A 117 10.47 -36.03 5.49
C GLY A 117 10.22 -36.55 6.89
N THR A 118 9.62 -35.73 7.74
CA THR A 118 9.31 -36.10 9.13
C THR A 118 7.86 -35.73 9.41
N ASP A 119 7.08 -36.67 9.94
CA ASP A 119 5.69 -36.46 10.34
C ASP A 119 5.43 -37.19 11.67
N LEU A 120 4.61 -36.60 12.52
CA LEU A 120 4.18 -37.16 13.80
C LEU A 120 3.10 -38.23 13.60
N SER A 121 2.46 -38.25 12.42
CA SER A 121 1.49 -39.25 11.96
C SER A 121 2.08 -40.13 10.83
N PRO A 122 1.83 -41.45 10.82
CA PRO A 122 2.26 -42.35 9.73
C PRO A 122 1.35 -42.25 8.48
N SER A 123 1.14 -41.03 7.99
CA SER A 123 0.27 -40.65 6.85
C SER A 123 1.03 -40.60 5.51
N MET A 124 2.16 -41.31 5.42
CA MET A 124 3.20 -41.10 4.39
C MET A 124 2.86 -41.80 3.06
N PRO A 125 3.31 -41.27 1.90
CA PRO A 125 3.01 -41.87 0.59
C PRO A 125 3.59 -43.29 0.44
N GLN A 126 2.82 -44.22 -0.12
CA GLN A 126 3.26 -45.60 -0.37
C GLN A 126 4.36 -45.72 -1.45
N PHE A 127 4.46 -44.73 -2.34
CA PHE A 127 5.45 -44.69 -3.42
C PHE A 127 6.20 -43.37 -3.39
N VAL A 128 7.51 -43.45 -3.21
CA VAL A 128 8.42 -42.30 -3.11
C VAL A 128 9.66 -42.54 -3.97
N PRO A 129 10.29 -41.49 -4.55
CA PRO A 129 11.54 -41.65 -5.29
C PRO A 129 12.67 -42.25 -4.42
N PRO A 130 13.65 -42.98 -4.99
CA PRO A 130 14.68 -43.69 -4.21
C PRO A 130 15.58 -42.81 -3.33
N ASN A 131 15.62 -41.51 -3.58
CA ASN A 131 16.34 -40.52 -2.78
C ASN A 131 15.50 -39.89 -1.65
N VAL A 132 14.23 -40.26 -1.51
CA VAL A 132 13.32 -39.78 -0.47
C VAL A 132 13.16 -40.86 0.60
N LYS A 133 13.27 -40.46 1.87
CA LYS A 133 12.91 -41.26 3.04
C LYS A 133 11.96 -40.47 3.92
N PHE A 134 11.16 -41.18 4.71
CA PHE A 134 10.35 -40.57 5.75
C PHE A 134 10.57 -41.27 7.09
N GLU A 135 10.52 -40.50 8.17
CA GLU A 135 10.65 -40.95 9.55
C GLU A 135 9.44 -40.45 10.37
N ILE A 136 8.92 -41.29 11.28
CA ILE A 136 7.83 -40.91 12.18
C ILE A 136 8.46 -40.30 13.42
N ASP A 137 8.42 -38.99 13.55
CA ASP A 137 9.01 -38.29 14.70
C ASP A 137 8.31 -36.94 14.97
N ASP A 138 8.56 -36.40 16.16
CA ASP A 138 8.02 -35.13 16.62
C ASP A 138 9.07 -34.02 16.45
N LEU A 139 8.77 -33.04 15.59
CA LEU A 139 9.66 -31.91 15.29
C LEU A 139 10.09 -31.09 16.52
N GLU A 140 9.34 -31.17 17.64
CA GLU A 140 9.67 -30.49 18.88
C GLU A 140 10.65 -31.28 19.77
N GLU A 141 10.90 -32.56 19.48
CA GLU A 141 11.90 -33.39 20.16
C GLU A 141 13.31 -33.16 19.62
N GLU A 142 14.32 -33.76 20.25
CA GLU A 142 15.72 -33.48 19.92
C GLU A 142 16.10 -34.13 18.59
N TRP A 143 16.55 -33.32 17.63
CA TRP A 143 16.91 -33.79 16.31
C TRP A 143 18.25 -34.54 16.40
N THR A 144 18.26 -35.83 16.04
CA THR A 144 19.43 -36.72 16.19
C THR A 144 20.10 -37.06 14.85
N TYR A 145 19.88 -36.22 13.83
CA TYR A 145 20.35 -36.46 12.47
C TYR A 145 21.88 -36.46 12.37
N SER A 146 22.44 -37.49 11.74
CA SER A 146 23.90 -37.69 11.66
C SER A 146 24.64 -36.72 10.72
N GLN A 147 23.92 -35.90 9.96
CA GLN A 147 24.45 -34.91 9.03
C GLN A 147 23.51 -33.69 8.98
N PRO A 148 24.04 -32.46 8.91
CA PRO A 148 23.23 -31.26 8.70
C PRO A 148 22.60 -31.24 7.29
N PHE A 149 21.61 -30.38 7.10
CA PHE A 149 20.89 -30.20 5.85
C PHE A 149 21.35 -28.96 5.09
N ASP A 150 21.30 -29.01 3.76
CA ASP A 150 21.48 -27.83 2.90
C ASP A 150 20.15 -27.04 2.75
N TYR A 151 19.02 -27.69 3.04
CA TYR A 151 17.68 -27.13 2.93
C TYR A 151 16.74 -27.78 3.95
N ILE A 152 16.00 -26.96 4.69
CA ILE A 152 14.87 -27.38 5.53
C ILE A 152 13.61 -26.67 5.00
N HIS A 153 12.56 -27.45 4.78
CA HIS A 153 11.27 -26.97 4.31
C HIS A 153 10.20 -27.21 5.36
N SER A 154 9.35 -26.22 5.60
CA SER A 154 8.25 -26.26 6.57
C SER A 154 7.01 -25.62 5.95
N ARG A 155 5.83 -26.21 6.13
CA ARG A 155 4.59 -25.74 5.48
C ARG A 155 3.38 -25.96 6.39
N THR A 156 2.57 -24.91 6.55
CA THR A 156 1.28 -24.94 7.27
C THR A 156 1.38 -25.52 8.69
N MET A 157 2.45 -25.16 9.39
CA MET A 157 2.77 -25.58 10.76
C MET A 157 2.18 -24.64 11.83
N ASN A 158 1.39 -23.63 11.43
CA ASN A 158 0.63 -22.81 12.37
C ASN A 158 -0.35 -23.65 13.20
N SER A 159 -0.39 -23.40 14.52
CA SER A 159 -1.01 -24.27 15.54
C SER A 159 -0.45 -25.72 15.63
N SER A 160 0.60 -26.04 14.86
CA SER A 160 1.36 -27.31 14.97
C SER A 160 2.59 -27.15 15.88
N VAL A 161 3.18 -25.96 15.96
CA VAL A 161 4.34 -25.63 16.81
C VAL A 161 3.90 -24.88 18.08
N SER A 162 4.44 -25.23 19.25
CA SER A 162 4.16 -24.58 20.54
C SER A 162 5.15 -23.46 20.87
N ASP A 163 6.44 -23.63 20.52
CA ASP A 163 7.47 -22.60 20.62
C ASP A 163 8.23 -22.46 19.29
N TRP A 164 7.86 -21.42 18.54
CA TRP A 164 8.47 -21.08 17.25
C TRP A 164 9.96 -20.72 17.36
N LYS A 165 10.41 -20.16 18.49
CA LYS A 165 11.81 -19.79 18.69
C LYS A 165 12.67 -21.03 18.92
N ALA A 166 12.19 -21.96 19.74
CA ALA A 166 12.84 -23.25 19.91
C ALA A 166 12.89 -24.04 18.59
N TYR A 167 11.80 -24.07 17.83
CA TYR A 167 11.73 -24.73 16.52
C TYR A 167 12.70 -24.13 15.50
N PHE A 168 12.70 -22.81 15.32
CA PHE A 168 13.64 -22.16 14.41
C PHE A 168 15.10 -22.37 14.87
N LYS A 169 15.38 -22.36 16.18
CA LYS A 169 16.73 -22.65 16.68
C LYS A 169 17.19 -24.05 16.31
N LYS A 170 16.34 -25.07 16.47
CA LYS A 170 16.65 -26.44 16.03
C LYS A 170 16.92 -26.51 14.53
N GLY A 171 16.12 -25.83 13.72
CA GLY A 171 16.34 -25.68 12.28
C GLY A 171 17.70 -25.06 11.96
N TYR A 172 18.05 -23.95 12.62
CA TYR A 172 19.33 -23.26 12.43
C TYR A 172 20.54 -24.12 12.82
N ASP A 173 20.49 -24.77 13.99
CA ASP A 173 21.58 -25.61 14.50
C ASP A 173 21.87 -26.84 13.59
N HIS A 174 20.90 -27.25 12.76
CA HIS A 174 20.99 -28.41 11.86
C HIS A 174 21.19 -28.05 10.38
N LEU A 175 21.39 -26.78 10.04
CA LEU A 175 21.74 -26.38 8.68
C LEU A 175 23.26 -26.32 8.48
N THR A 176 23.71 -26.64 7.26
CA THR A 176 25.06 -26.30 6.82
C THR A 176 25.22 -24.78 6.73
N PRO A 177 26.42 -24.21 6.92
CA PRO A 177 26.66 -22.80 6.66
C PRO A 177 26.29 -22.41 5.22
N GLY A 178 25.30 -21.52 5.06
CA GLY A 178 24.73 -21.15 3.76
C GLY A 178 23.54 -22.00 3.29
N GLY A 179 23.06 -22.94 4.12
CA GLY A 179 21.82 -23.67 3.89
C GLY A 179 20.57 -22.82 4.12
N TYR A 180 19.45 -23.22 3.55
CA TYR A 180 18.20 -22.46 3.54
C TYR A 180 17.13 -23.06 4.47
N PHE A 181 16.38 -22.21 5.17
CA PHE A 181 15.11 -22.59 5.82
C PHE A 181 13.96 -21.87 5.10
N GLU A 182 13.04 -22.63 4.52
CA GLU A 182 11.82 -22.08 3.93
C GLU A 182 10.60 -22.44 4.78
N LEU A 183 9.81 -21.42 5.13
CA LEU A 183 8.53 -21.56 5.81
C LEU A 183 7.41 -21.04 4.90
N GLN A 184 6.44 -21.91 4.57
CA GLN A 184 5.25 -21.58 3.79
C GLN A 184 4.00 -21.63 4.67
N GLU A 185 3.48 -20.48 5.07
CA GLU A 185 2.31 -20.40 5.97
C GLU A 185 1.10 -19.70 5.35
N ALA A 186 -0.08 -20.03 5.88
CA ALA A 186 -1.32 -19.32 5.64
C ALA A 186 -1.75 -18.57 6.91
N ASP A 187 -2.27 -17.35 6.76
CA ASP A 187 -2.85 -16.60 7.88
C ASP A 187 -4.25 -17.12 8.20
N LEU A 188 -4.61 -17.13 9.49
CA LEU A 188 -5.91 -17.58 9.98
C LEU A 188 -7.02 -16.59 9.63
N PHE A 189 -6.72 -15.28 9.65
CA PHE A 189 -7.74 -14.24 9.59
C PHE A 189 -8.00 -13.77 8.15
N ALA A 190 -9.24 -13.89 7.67
CA ALA A 190 -9.66 -13.33 6.39
C ALA A 190 -9.94 -11.81 6.50
N TYR A 191 -9.71 -11.09 5.40
CA TYR A 191 -9.93 -9.64 5.26
C TYR A 191 -10.94 -9.33 4.14
N SER A 192 -11.36 -8.07 3.98
CA SER A 192 -12.25 -7.61 2.91
C SER A 192 -11.93 -6.15 2.58
N ASP A 193 -11.95 -5.78 1.30
CA ASP A 193 -11.61 -4.40 0.85
C ASP A 193 -12.81 -3.44 0.88
N ASP A 194 -14.02 -3.99 0.88
CA ASP A 194 -15.29 -3.29 0.73
C ASP A 194 -16.26 -3.57 1.89
N ASP A 195 -15.70 -3.97 3.04
CA ASP A 195 -16.41 -4.37 4.26
C ASP A 195 -17.47 -5.47 4.05
N THR A 196 -17.45 -6.26 2.96
CA THR A 196 -18.45 -7.31 2.73
C THR A 196 -18.31 -8.49 3.71
N LEU A 197 -17.09 -8.79 4.17
CA LEU A 197 -16.87 -9.59 5.37
C LEU A 197 -17.16 -8.74 6.62
N LYS A 198 -18.21 -9.07 7.37
CA LYS A 198 -18.56 -8.36 8.61
C LYS A 198 -17.93 -9.03 9.84
N ALA A 199 -17.73 -8.28 10.91
CA ALA A 199 -17.26 -8.84 12.18
C ALA A 199 -18.23 -9.87 12.78
N ASP A 200 -19.53 -9.77 12.47
CA ASP A 200 -20.55 -10.72 12.89
C ASP A 200 -20.84 -11.84 11.88
N SER A 201 -20.16 -11.86 10.73
CA SER A 201 -20.15 -13.02 9.82
C SER A 201 -19.71 -14.29 10.55
N ALA A 202 -20.27 -15.43 10.18
CA ALA A 202 -19.90 -16.72 10.74
C ALA A 202 -18.42 -17.05 10.44
N LEU A 203 -17.90 -16.63 9.28
CA LEU A 203 -16.48 -16.79 8.94
C LEU A 203 -15.56 -16.06 9.95
N SER A 204 -15.81 -14.79 10.23
CA SER A 204 -15.02 -13.99 11.19
C SER A 204 -15.09 -14.58 12.61
N LYS A 205 -16.30 -14.93 13.07
CA LYS A 205 -16.51 -15.61 14.36
C LYS A 205 -15.77 -16.96 14.43
N CYS A 206 -15.71 -17.69 13.33
CA CYS A 206 -15.01 -18.97 13.27
C CYS A 206 -13.50 -18.78 13.45
N THR A 207 -12.89 -17.78 12.80
CA THR A 207 -11.46 -17.50 12.96
C THR A 207 -11.11 -17.01 14.36
N ASP A 208 -11.97 -16.22 14.99
CA ASP A 208 -11.77 -15.76 16.38
C ASP A 208 -11.84 -16.93 17.37
N LEU A 209 -12.86 -17.80 17.27
CA LEU A 209 -12.99 -19.01 18.10
C LEU A 209 -11.82 -19.98 17.89
N MET A 210 -11.33 -20.13 16.65
CA MET A 210 -10.15 -20.97 16.38
C MET A 210 -8.88 -20.41 17.05
N TYR A 211 -8.69 -19.08 17.01
CA TYR A 211 -7.59 -18.43 17.71
C TYR A 211 -7.69 -18.65 19.22
N GLU A 212 -8.84 -18.39 19.85
CA GLU A 212 -9.05 -18.65 21.29
C GLU A 212 -8.79 -20.10 21.68
N ALA A 213 -9.29 -21.06 20.91
CA ALA A 213 -9.06 -22.48 21.14
C ALA A 213 -7.57 -22.86 21.07
N SER A 214 -6.86 -22.35 20.07
CA SER A 214 -5.43 -22.64 19.88
C SER A 214 -4.57 -22.16 21.05
N VAL A 215 -4.90 -21.00 21.63
CA VAL A 215 -4.25 -20.44 22.82
C VAL A 215 -4.53 -21.32 24.04
N LYS A 216 -5.79 -21.71 24.27
CA LYS A 216 -6.19 -22.59 25.39
C LYS A 216 -5.50 -23.96 25.35
N LEU A 217 -5.27 -24.50 24.16
CA LEU A 217 -4.64 -25.81 23.95
C LEU A 217 -3.10 -25.76 23.90
N GLY A 218 -2.50 -24.59 24.17
CA GLY A 218 -1.04 -24.45 24.25
C GLY A 218 -0.30 -24.48 22.90
N ARG A 219 -1.02 -24.36 21.77
CA ARG A 219 -0.45 -24.23 20.43
C ARG A 219 -1.08 -23.02 19.71
N PRO A 220 -0.79 -21.79 20.18
CA PRO A 220 -1.44 -20.59 19.68
C PRO A 220 -1.18 -20.40 18.18
N PHE A 221 -2.22 -20.01 17.43
CA PHE A 221 -2.05 -19.49 16.07
C PHE A 221 -1.18 -18.24 16.11
N GLN A 222 0.03 -18.34 15.58
CA GLN A 222 0.98 -17.25 15.54
C GLN A 222 0.74 -16.42 14.27
N LYS A 223 0.62 -15.09 14.42
CA LYS A 223 0.58 -14.21 13.25
C LYS A 223 1.91 -14.29 12.52
N ILE A 224 1.86 -14.33 11.19
CA ILE A 224 3.02 -14.63 10.34
C ILE A 224 4.14 -13.60 10.43
N PRO A 225 3.91 -12.26 10.46
CA PRO A 225 5.01 -11.29 10.48
C PRO A 225 5.98 -11.43 11.67
N PRO A 226 5.50 -11.61 12.94
CA PRO A 226 6.38 -11.93 14.06
C PRO A 226 7.32 -13.14 13.88
N LEU A 227 6.99 -14.13 13.03
CA LEU A 227 7.86 -15.29 12.80
C LEU A 227 9.20 -14.88 12.18
N VAL A 228 9.22 -13.84 11.34
CA VAL A 228 10.45 -13.31 10.73
C VAL A 228 11.43 -12.83 11.80
N ALA A 229 10.96 -12.02 12.75
CA ALA A 229 11.78 -11.49 13.83
C ALA A 229 12.34 -12.61 14.73
N ILE A 230 11.59 -13.71 14.92
CA ILE A 230 12.05 -14.86 15.69
C ILE A 230 13.16 -15.63 14.93
N MET A 231 13.04 -15.79 13.60
CA MET A 231 14.10 -16.37 12.78
C MET A 231 15.38 -15.52 12.83
N GLU A 232 15.26 -14.20 12.70
CA GLU A 232 16.39 -13.27 12.81
C GLU A 232 17.04 -13.33 14.19
N GLU A 233 16.26 -13.38 15.28
CA GLU A 233 16.79 -13.48 16.65
C GLU A 233 17.54 -14.81 16.91
N VAL A 234 17.10 -15.89 16.26
CA VAL A 234 17.77 -17.19 16.30
C VAL A 234 19.13 -17.17 15.60
N GLY A 235 19.34 -16.27 14.63
CA GLY A 235 20.58 -16.12 13.87
C GLY A 235 20.45 -16.35 12.37
N PHE A 236 19.24 -16.62 11.84
CA PHE A 236 19.04 -16.66 10.39
C PHE A 236 19.34 -15.30 9.76
N VAL A 237 20.02 -15.33 8.62
CA VAL A 237 20.31 -14.16 7.79
C VAL A 237 19.55 -14.25 6.47
N ASP A 238 19.24 -13.10 5.86
CA ASP A 238 18.41 -13.02 4.65
C ASP A 238 17.03 -13.70 4.80
N VAL A 239 16.34 -13.42 5.91
CA VAL A 239 14.98 -13.91 6.14
C VAL A 239 14.00 -13.15 5.25
N ARG A 240 13.47 -13.81 4.21
CA ARG A 240 12.53 -13.24 3.23
C ARG A 240 11.12 -13.79 3.47
N MET A 241 10.19 -12.95 3.91
CA MET A 241 8.76 -13.26 3.79
C MET A 241 8.30 -13.12 2.32
N SER A 242 7.21 -13.79 1.95
CA SER A 242 6.49 -13.59 0.67
C SER A 242 4.99 -13.81 0.86
N VAL A 243 4.16 -12.76 0.67
CA VAL A 243 2.71 -12.78 0.98
C VAL A 243 1.84 -12.83 -0.27
N PHE A 244 1.00 -13.86 -0.38
CA PHE A 244 0.11 -14.10 -1.51
C PHE A 244 -1.37 -13.94 -1.10
N LYS A 245 -2.23 -13.56 -2.05
CA LYS A 245 -3.67 -13.37 -1.81
C LYS A 245 -4.44 -14.61 -2.26
N TRP A 246 -5.18 -15.27 -1.37
CA TRP A 246 -6.07 -16.40 -1.70
C TRP A 246 -7.54 -15.98 -1.55
N PRO A 247 -8.29 -15.65 -2.62
CA PRO A 247 -9.70 -15.24 -2.48
C PRO A 247 -10.55 -16.35 -1.84
N SER A 248 -11.53 -16.00 -1.01
CA SER A 248 -12.40 -16.98 -0.32
C SER A 248 -13.24 -17.85 -1.26
N ASN A 249 -13.57 -17.31 -2.45
CA ASN A 249 -14.32 -17.97 -3.50
C ASN A 249 -14.09 -17.31 -4.87
N SER A 250 -14.82 -17.79 -5.88
CA SER A 250 -14.80 -17.33 -7.29
C SER A 250 -15.28 -15.89 -7.56
N TRP A 251 -15.48 -15.05 -6.54
CA TRP A 251 -15.88 -13.64 -6.69
C TRP A 251 -14.93 -12.76 -7.53
N PRO A 252 -13.59 -12.97 -7.58
CA PRO A 252 -12.71 -12.13 -8.38
C PRO A 252 -13.08 -12.17 -9.86
N LYS A 253 -12.93 -11.03 -10.56
CA LYS A 253 -13.15 -10.98 -12.02
C LYS A 253 -11.96 -11.50 -12.82
N ASP A 254 -10.75 -11.33 -12.29
CA ASP A 254 -9.51 -11.84 -12.90
C ASP A 254 -9.53 -13.38 -12.97
N ARG A 255 -8.96 -13.94 -14.05
CA ARG A 255 -8.99 -15.38 -14.31
C ARG A 255 -8.16 -16.18 -13.30
N MET A 256 -6.94 -15.73 -13.01
CA MET A 256 -6.02 -16.42 -12.11
C MET A 256 -6.54 -16.37 -10.67
N TYR A 257 -6.95 -15.19 -10.19
CA TYR A 257 -7.52 -15.08 -8.85
C TYR A 257 -8.89 -15.76 -8.70
N LYS A 258 -9.69 -15.85 -9.77
CA LYS A 258 -10.92 -16.65 -9.76
C LYS A 258 -10.64 -18.14 -9.63
N GLU A 259 -9.67 -18.65 -10.39
CA GLU A 259 -9.24 -20.04 -10.32
C GLU A 259 -8.67 -20.35 -8.93
N LEU A 260 -7.72 -19.54 -8.45
CA LEU A 260 -7.17 -19.63 -7.10
C LEU A 260 -8.26 -19.57 -6.02
N GLY A 261 -9.29 -18.72 -6.21
CA GLY A 261 -10.44 -18.61 -5.32
C GLY A 261 -11.39 -19.81 -5.36
N ILE A 262 -11.50 -20.52 -6.49
CA ILE A 262 -12.25 -21.80 -6.56
C ILE A 262 -11.51 -22.86 -5.76
N TRP A 263 -10.20 -23.02 -5.99
CA TRP A 263 -9.36 -23.98 -5.25
C TRP A 263 -9.31 -23.68 -3.75
N ALA A 264 -9.22 -22.40 -3.37
CA ALA A 264 -9.22 -21.96 -1.98
C ALA A 264 -10.55 -22.28 -1.31
N ASN A 265 -11.66 -22.01 -1.98
CA ASN A 265 -12.99 -22.34 -1.47
C ASN A 265 -13.17 -23.83 -1.21
N GLU A 266 -12.76 -24.69 -2.15
CA GLU A 266 -12.85 -26.14 -2.03
C GLU A 266 -12.00 -26.66 -0.86
N ASN A 267 -10.73 -26.23 -0.77
CA ASN A 267 -9.84 -26.54 0.35
C ASN A 267 -10.42 -26.12 1.70
N PHE A 268 -10.91 -24.88 1.82
CA PHE A 268 -11.45 -24.39 3.09
C PHE A 268 -12.79 -25.05 3.44
N CYS A 269 -13.74 -25.19 2.51
CA CYS A 269 -15.06 -25.77 2.78
C CYS A 269 -15.00 -27.25 3.20
N ASN A 270 -14.07 -28.02 2.61
CA ASN A 270 -13.81 -29.40 2.99
C ASN A 270 -13.02 -29.48 4.31
N GLY A 271 -12.07 -28.57 4.52
CA GLY A 271 -11.23 -28.52 5.72
C GLY A 271 -11.88 -27.99 6.98
N LEU A 272 -12.95 -27.19 6.90
CA LEU A 272 -13.60 -26.58 8.07
C LEU A 272 -13.83 -27.55 9.23
N GLU A 273 -14.30 -28.77 8.94
CA GLU A 273 -14.51 -29.79 9.99
C GLU A 273 -13.19 -30.27 10.61
N GLY A 274 -12.13 -30.44 9.82
CA GLY A 274 -10.81 -30.80 10.33
C GLY A 274 -10.20 -29.68 11.18
N PHE A 275 -10.29 -28.45 10.70
CA PHE A 275 -9.72 -27.28 11.37
C PHE A 275 -10.39 -26.93 12.70
N THR A 276 -11.71 -27.14 12.84
CA THR A 276 -12.44 -26.68 14.03
C THR A 276 -12.87 -27.78 14.99
N MET A 277 -13.01 -29.04 14.56
CA MET A 277 -13.66 -30.07 15.41
C MET A 277 -12.91 -30.25 16.73
N ALA A 278 -11.63 -30.65 16.69
CA ALA A 278 -10.84 -30.81 17.90
C ALA A 278 -10.71 -29.49 18.70
N LEU A 279 -10.47 -28.37 18.01
CA LEU A 279 -10.35 -27.06 18.67
C LEU A 279 -11.60 -26.70 19.48
N PHE A 280 -12.79 -26.82 18.89
CA PHE A 280 -14.03 -26.39 19.53
C PHE A 280 -14.51 -27.39 20.57
N THR A 281 -14.44 -28.71 20.32
CA THR A 281 -14.86 -29.70 21.30
C THR A 281 -13.90 -29.81 22.48
N ARG A 282 -12.58 -29.61 22.29
CA ARG A 282 -11.58 -29.70 23.38
C ARG A 282 -11.40 -28.40 24.16
N ALA A 283 -11.51 -27.23 23.52
CA ALA A 283 -11.21 -25.94 24.16
C ALA A 283 -12.44 -25.07 24.49
N HIS A 284 -13.57 -25.29 23.81
CA HIS A 284 -14.83 -24.59 24.07
C HIS A 284 -15.94 -25.52 24.57
N GLU A 285 -15.65 -26.81 24.75
CA GLU A 285 -16.57 -27.83 25.28
C GLU A 285 -17.85 -28.01 24.43
N TRP A 286 -17.82 -27.62 23.16
CA TRP A 286 -18.96 -27.80 22.25
C TRP A 286 -19.18 -29.28 21.93
N THR A 287 -20.43 -29.65 21.71
CA THR A 287 -20.78 -30.93 21.10
C THR A 287 -20.42 -30.95 19.61
N ARG A 288 -20.23 -32.15 19.06
CA ARG A 288 -19.99 -32.37 17.63
C ARG A 288 -21.10 -31.74 16.77
N GLU A 289 -22.34 -31.88 17.23
CA GLU A 289 -23.54 -31.37 16.56
C GLU A 289 -23.55 -29.84 16.50
N GLU A 290 -23.18 -29.15 17.59
CA GLU A 290 -23.05 -27.68 17.62
C GLU A 290 -21.97 -27.18 16.64
N VAL A 291 -20.82 -27.86 16.58
CA VAL A 291 -19.76 -27.55 15.61
C VAL A 291 -20.28 -27.68 14.18
N LEU A 292 -20.91 -28.81 13.82
CA LEU A 292 -21.43 -29.04 12.47
C LEU A 292 -22.52 -28.04 12.06
N VAL A 293 -23.41 -27.65 12.99
CA VAL A 293 -24.42 -26.61 12.77
C VAL A 293 -23.76 -25.25 12.53
N PHE A 294 -22.79 -24.85 13.36
CA PHE A 294 -22.08 -23.58 13.18
C PHE A 294 -21.31 -23.55 11.84
N LEU A 295 -20.58 -24.61 11.50
CA LEU A 295 -19.85 -24.74 10.24
C LEU A 295 -20.74 -24.66 9.00
N THR A 296 -22.04 -24.98 9.11
CA THR A 296 -23.00 -24.78 8.01
C THR A 296 -23.16 -23.30 7.68
N SER A 297 -23.11 -22.42 8.69
CA SER A 297 -23.10 -20.96 8.50
C SER A 297 -21.78 -20.48 7.92
N VAL A 298 -20.64 -21.04 8.39
CA VAL A 298 -19.31 -20.69 7.86
C VAL A 298 -19.16 -21.07 6.39
N ARG A 299 -19.64 -22.26 5.98
CA ARG A 299 -19.67 -22.68 4.57
C ARG A 299 -20.54 -21.78 3.71
N LYS A 300 -21.67 -21.29 4.26
CA LYS A 300 -22.53 -20.33 3.57
C LYS A 300 -21.78 -19.04 3.29
N ASP A 301 -21.10 -18.48 4.28
CA ASP A 301 -20.31 -17.25 4.13
C ASP A 301 -19.14 -17.43 3.14
N LEU A 302 -18.41 -18.56 3.23
CA LEU A 302 -17.34 -18.87 2.26
C LEU A 302 -17.86 -18.96 0.82
N ASN A 303 -19.04 -19.53 0.60
CA ASN A 303 -19.64 -19.69 -0.73
C ASN A 303 -20.37 -18.43 -1.23
N ASP A 304 -20.62 -17.44 -0.37
CA ASP A 304 -21.32 -16.23 -0.75
C ASP A 304 -20.39 -15.34 -1.60
N LYS A 305 -20.71 -15.22 -2.89
CA LYS A 305 -19.93 -14.40 -3.83
C LYS A 305 -20.15 -12.90 -3.63
N SER A 306 -21.07 -12.50 -2.74
CA SER A 306 -21.18 -11.11 -2.27
C SER A 306 -20.26 -10.80 -1.08
N ILE A 307 -19.68 -11.82 -0.44
CA ILE A 307 -18.62 -11.68 0.56
C ILE A 307 -17.27 -11.77 -0.17
N HIS A 308 -16.69 -10.62 -0.49
CA HIS A 308 -15.38 -10.47 -1.11
C HIS A 308 -14.24 -10.66 -0.09
N ALA A 309 -14.34 -11.73 0.69
CA ALA A 309 -13.30 -12.11 1.65
C ALA A 309 -12.04 -12.57 0.91
N TYR A 310 -10.90 -12.06 1.36
CA TYR A 310 -9.61 -12.15 0.70
C TYR A 310 -8.46 -11.65 1.62
N TRP A 311 -7.24 -11.49 1.12
CA TRP A 311 -6.07 -11.02 1.89
C TRP A 311 -5.32 -9.86 1.11
N PRO A 312 -4.88 -8.70 1.68
CA PRO A 312 -4.91 -7.37 0.98
C PRO A 312 -3.63 -6.56 0.56
N ILE A 313 -3.71 -5.64 -0.49
CA ILE A 313 -2.63 -4.77 -1.16
C ILE A 313 -3.17 -3.74 -2.27
N LEU A 314 -2.88 -2.36 -2.36
CA LEU A 314 -2.74 -1.43 -3.62
C LEU A 314 -2.47 0.17 -3.53
N ASP A 315 -1.64 0.89 -4.36
CA ASP A 315 -0.98 2.27 -4.26
C ASP A 315 -1.68 3.68 -4.04
N THR A 316 -1.21 4.56 -3.12
CA THR A 316 -0.45 5.85 -3.32
C THR A 316 0.51 6.21 -2.13
N GLY A 317 0.62 5.35 -1.11
CA GLY A 317 1.61 5.45 -0.03
C GLY A 317 2.95 4.75 -0.32
N SER A 318 3.27 4.44 -1.59
CA SER A 318 4.36 3.51 -1.91
C SER A 318 5.77 4.01 -1.67
N ILE A 319 6.12 5.24 -2.09
CA ILE A 319 7.54 5.58 -2.31
C ILE A 319 8.40 5.59 -1.03
N GLY A 320 7.86 6.10 0.09
CA GLY A 320 8.56 6.08 1.39
C GLY A 320 8.91 4.64 1.79
N PRO A 321 7.92 3.74 1.96
CA PRO A 321 8.14 2.31 2.16
C PRO A 321 9.05 1.67 1.11
N VAL A 322 8.85 1.91 -0.19
CA VAL A 322 9.66 1.35 -1.30
C VAL A 322 11.14 1.67 -1.14
N THR A 323 11.49 2.93 -0.87
CA THR A 323 12.90 3.32 -0.66
C THR A 323 13.52 2.76 0.63
N THR A 324 12.68 2.25 1.54
CA THR A 324 13.12 1.48 2.73
C THR A 324 13.11 -0.04 2.52
N MET A 325 12.56 -0.57 1.42
CA MET A 325 12.55 -2.02 1.16
C MET A 325 13.97 -2.55 0.93
N PRO A 326 14.34 -3.70 1.52
CA PRO A 326 15.66 -4.32 1.32
C PRO A 326 16.01 -4.56 -0.16
N SER A 327 15.09 -5.12 -0.96
CA SER A 327 15.26 -5.36 -2.40
C SER A 327 15.53 -4.09 -3.23
N PHE A 328 14.97 -2.95 -2.83
CA PHE A 328 15.21 -1.67 -3.50
C PHE A 328 16.66 -1.22 -3.28
N ARG A 329 17.15 -1.37 -2.05
CA ARG A 329 18.55 -1.07 -1.68
C ARG A 329 19.53 -2.06 -2.28
N GLU A 330 19.19 -3.33 -2.39
CA GLU A 330 20.02 -4.32 -3.11
C GLU A 330 20.12 -3.97 -4.61
N THR A 331 19.02 -3.56 -5.24
CA THR A 331 19.01 -3.22 -6.68
C THR A 331 19.81 -1.95 -7.00
N PHE A 332 19.83 -0.97 -6.10
CA PHE A 332 20.32 0.39 -6.39
C PHE A 332 21.45 0.90 -5.46
N GLY A 333 21.83 0.11 -4.45
CA GLY A 333 22.77 0.48 -3.39
C GLY A 333 22.12 1.23 -2.21
N ASP A 334 22.82 1.30 -1.09
CA ASP A 334 22.48 2.22 0.00
C ASP A 334 22.76 3.68 -0.40
N PHE A 335 21.85 4.58 -0.01
CA PHE A 335 21.90 5.99 -0.39
C PHE A 335 22.33 6.88 0.78
N SER A 336 23.09 7.93 0.48
CA SER A 336 23.22 9.05 1.40
C SER A 336 21.85 9.72 1.64
N PRO A 337 21.61 10.38 2.80
CA PRO A 337 20.36 11.09 3.05
C PRO A 337 20.01 12.11 1.95
N THR A 338 21.01 12.73 1.33
CA THR A 338 20.84 13.62 0.17
C THR A 338 20.35 12.87 -1.07
N MET A 339 20.93 11.71 -1.40
CA MET A 339 20.47 10.90 -2.53
C MET A 339 19.08 10.33 -2.30
N HIS A 340 18.75 9.91 -1.08
CA HIS A 340 17.39 9.51 -0.72
C HIS A 340 16.40 10.67 -0.94
N GLY A 341 16.75 11.88 -0.49
CA GLY A 341 15.98 13.10 -0.76
C GLY A 341 15.79 13.39 -2.25
N VAL A 342 16.82 13.21 -3.08
CA VAL A 342 16.74 13.35 -4.55
C VAL A 342 15.80 12.32 -5.16
N ILE A 343 15.87 11.05 -4.72
CA ILE A 343 14.99 9.98 -5.20
C ILE A 343 13.53 10.34 -4.93
N VAL A 344 13.17 10.60 -3.67
CA VAL A 344 11.79 10.93 -3.28
C VAL A 344 11.30 12.19 -4.00
N SER A 345 12.08 13.27 -3.99
CA SER A 345 11.65 14.58 -4.50
C SER A 345 11.67 14.72 -6.03
N SER A 346 12.41 13.90 -6.77
CA SER A 346 12.60 14.04 -8.24
C SER A 346 11.32 14.19 -9.07
N VAL A 347 10.22 13.53 -8.68
CA VAL A 347 8.90 13.63 -9.35
C VAL A 347 8.29 15.04 -9.27
N LEU A 348 8.62 15.82 -8.24
CA LEU A 348 7.94 17.07 -7.91
C LEU A 348 8.38 18.25 -8.79
N ILE A 349 9.62 18.29 -9.29
CA ILE A 349 10.08 19.35 -10.20
C ILE A 349 9.31 19.32 -11.53
N PRO A 350 9.25 18.18 -12.27
CA PRO A 350 8.53 18.16 -13.54
C PRO A 350 7.02 18.29 -13.36
N GLY A 351 6.48 17.88 -12.20
CA GLY A 351 5.12 18.20 -11.80
C GLY A 351 4.86 19.71 -11.65
N ALA A 352 5.74 20.44 -10.95
CA ALA A 352 5.65 21.89 -10.86
C ALA A 352 5.74 22.58 -12.23
N LEU A 353 6.68 22.15 -13.08
CA LEU A 353 6.90 22.73 -14.42
C LEU A 353 5.76 22.44 -15.39
N SER A 354 5.23 21.21 -15.37
CA SER A 354 4.11 20.82 -16.23
C SER A 354 2.80 21.49 -15.79
N ALA A 355 2.54 21.60 -14.48
CA ALA A 355 1.38 22.30 -13.93
C ALA A 355 1.30 23.77 -14.38
N LEU A 356 2.43 24.49 -14.45
CA LEU A 356 2.48 25.87 -14.97
C LEU A 356 1.92 25.99 -16.39
N VAL A 357 2.33 25.10 -17.29
CA VAL A 357 1.95 25.15 -18.71
C VAL A 357 0.59 24.51 -18.96
N SER A 358 0.18 23.58 -18.09
CA SER A 358 -0.99 22.74 -18.34
C SER A 358 -2.31 23.51 -18.36
N GLY A 359 -2.46 24.60 -17.58
CA GLY A 359 -3.68 25.43 -17.61
C GLY A 359 -3.94 26.01 -19.01
N VAL A 360 -2.93 26.66 -19.60
CA VAL A 360 -3.06 27.31 -20.92
C VAL A 360 -3.15 26.30 -22.06
N MET A 361 -2.55 25.12 -21.90
CA MET A 361 -2.82 24.00 -22.80
C MET A 361 -4.27 23.51 -22.70
N ALA A 362 -4.90 23.57 -21.52
CA ALA A 362 -6.27 23.12 -21.33
C ALA A 362 -7.28 24.05 -21.98
N ASP A 363 -7.04 25.37 -21.92
CA ASP A 363 -7.82 26.37 -22.66
C ASP A 363 -7.87 26.06 -24.17
N ARG A 364 -6.80 25.47 -24.74
CA ARG A 364 -6.78 25.01 -26.13
C ARG A 364 -7.41 23.62 -26.35
N PHE A 365 -6.97 22.60 -25.61
CA PHE A 365 -7.26 21.19 -25.91
C PHE A 365 -8.45 20.61 -25.12
N GLY A 366 -8.87 21.28 -24.05
CA GLY A 366 -9.86 20.84 -23.07
C GLY A 366 -9.22 20.04 -21.93
N HIS A 367 -9.66 20.29 -20.69
CA HIS A 367 -9.13 19.63 -19.48
C HIS A 367 -9.12 18.10 -19.56
N VAL A 368 -10.20 17.51 -20.12
CA VAL A 368 -10.35 16.05 -20.25
C VAL A 368 -9.25 15.41 -21.09
N ARG A 369 -8.83 16.06 -22.20
CA ARG A 369 -7.70 15.56 -23.00
C ARG A 369 -6.39 15.63 -22.24
N LEU A 370 -6.17 16.70 -21.47
CA LEU A 370 -4.92 16.88 -20.75
C LEU A 370 -4.77 15.96 -19.54
N PHE A 371 -5.82 15.72 -18.75
CA PHE A 371 -5.68 14.80 -17.63
C PHE A 371 -5.60 13.34 -18.09
N ALA A 372 -6.23 12.98 -19.20
CA ALA A 372 -6.07 11.66 -19.82
C ALA A 372 -4.65 11.46 -20.36
N LEU A 373 -4.09 12.46 -21.06
CA LEU A 373 -2.69 12.48 -21.50
C LEU A 373 -1.72 12.46 -20.31
N GLY A 374 -2.01 13.22 -19.26
CA GLY A 374 -1.25 13.23 -18.01
C GLY A 374 -1.21 11.85 -17.35
N ALA A 375 -2.36 11.17 -17.23
CA ALA A 375 -2.46 9.82 -16.71
C ALA A 375 -1.72 8.78 -17.58
N PHE A 376 -1.75 8.93 -18.92
CA PHE A 376 -0.94 8.09 -19.82
C PHE A 376 0.56 8.29 -19.61
N ILE A 377 1.03 9.55 -19.51
CA ILE A 377 2.43 9.89 -19.23
C ILE A 377 2.84 9.37 -17.84
N TYR A 378 1.96 9.46 -16.84
CA TYR A 378 2.16 8.89 -15.51
C TYR A 378 2.31 7.37 -15.56
N GLY A 379 1.46 6.68 -16.33
CA GLY A 379 1.53 5.25 -16.59
C GLY A 379 2.88 4.85 -17.20
N CYS A 380 3.32 5.56 -18.25
CA CYS A 380 4.62 5.36 -18.88
C CYS A 380 5.80 5.60 -17.91
N GLY A 381 5.81 6.71 -17.18
CA GLY A 381 6.89 7.04 -16.23
C GLY A 381 7.00 6.01 -15.10
N THR A 382 5.87 5.60 -14.54
CA THR A 382 5.83 4.57 -13.48
C THR A 382 6.19 3.18 -14.02
N GLY A 383 5.87 2.88 -15.29
CA GLY A 383 6.34 1.68 -15.98
C GLY A 383 7.86 1.65 -16.17
N ILE A 384 8.47 2.80 -16.47
CA ILE A 384 9.93 2.98 -16.55
C ILE A 384 10.57 2.84 -15.16
N GLU A 385 9.95 3.37 -14.09
CA GLU A 385 10.39 3.11 -12.71
C GLU A 385 10.40 1.60 -12.42
N CYS A 386 9.29 0.91 -12.68
CA CYS A 386 9.15 -0.53 -12.47
C CYS A 386 10.21 -1.34 -13.23
N ALA A 387 10.44 -1.04 -14.51
CA ALA A 387 11.38 -1.76 -15.36
C ALA A 387 12.85 -1.34 -15.16
N SER A 388 13.14 -0.37 -14.30
CA SER A 388 14.48 0.22 -14.20
C SER A 388 15.53 -0.77 -13.65
N PRO A 389 16.69 -0.92 -14.34
CA PRO A 389 17.81 -1.75 -13.87
C PRO A 389 18.88 -0.96 -13.12
N ILE A 390 18.88 0.38 -13.22
CA ILE A 390 19.84 1.28 -12.56
C ILE A 390 19.14 2.55 -12.07
N LEU A 391 19.70 3.19 -11.04
CA LEU A 391 19.09 4.35 -10.37
C LEU A 391 18.81 5.52 -11.32
N GLY A 392 19.66 5.75 -12.32
CA GLY A 392 19.44 6.81 -13.32
C GLY A 392 18.17 6.61 -14.16
N VAL A 393 17.83 5.36 -14.49
CA VAL A 393 16.59 5.03 -15.21
C VAL A 393 15.38 5.14 -14.28
N PHE A 394 15.52 4.77 -13.00
CA PHE A 394 14.48 4.98 -11.99
C PHE A 394 14.14 6.47 -11.84
N ILE A 395 15.16 7.33 -11.69
CA ILE A 395 14.99 8.79 -11.61
C ILE A 395 14.38 9.34 -12.93
N LEU A 396 14.79 8.84 -14.10
CA LEU A 396 14.19 9.23 -15.38
C LEU A 396 12.69 8.89 -15.43
N GLY A 397 12.30 7.70 -14.96
CA GLY A 397 10.90 7.30 -14.82
C GLY A 397 10.11 8.27 -13.93
N ARG A 398 10.68 8.64 -12.77
CA ARG A 398 10.10 9.65 -11.85
C ARG A 398 9.96 11.02 -12.48
N LEU A 399 10.95 11.45 -13.28
CA LEU A 399 10.87 12.73 -13.99
C LEU A 399 9.74 12.73 -15.02
N ILE A 400 9.58 11.65 -15.79
CA ILE A 400 8.50 11.49 -16.78
C ILE A 400 7.14 11.42 -16.08
N LYS A 401 7.01 10.60 -15.03
CA LYS A 401 5.82 10.48 -14.18
C LYS A 401 5.36 11.83 -13.65
N GLY A 402 6.30 12.65 -13.17
CA GLY A 402 6.02 13.99 -12.65
C GLY A 402 5.36 14.90 -13.68
N ILE A 403 5.79 14.86 -14.95
CA ILE A 403 5.13 15.60 -16.04
C ILE A 403 3.67 15.15 -16.17
N GLY A 404 3.42 13.84 -16.13
CA GLY A 404 2.08 13.28 -16.17
C GLY A 404 1.22 13.71 -14.98
N GLU A 405 1.78 13.66 -13.77
CA GLU A 405 1.12 14.01 -12.52
C GLU A 405 0.70 15.49 -12.47
N GLY A 406 1.60 16.40 -12.84
CA GLY A 406 1.31 17.84 -12.85
C GLY A 406 0.27 18.24 -13.92
N MET A 407 0.25 17.56 -15.06
CA MET A 407 -0.81 17.72 -16.07
C MET A 407 -2.15 17.14 -15.61
N PHE A 408 -2.14 15.96 -14.99
CA PHE A 408 -3.35 15.29 -14.49
C PHE A 408 -4.00 16.09 -13.35
N LEU A 409 -3.27 16.29 -12.25
CA LEU A 409 -3.85 16.78 -11.00
C LEU A 409 -4.42 18.19 -11.14
N SER A 410 -3.69 19.06 -11.86
CA SER A 410 -4.09 20.45 -12.09
C SER A 410 -5.41 20.58 -12.84
N ASN A 411 -5.67 19.70 -13.81
CA ASN A 411 -6.88 19.76 -14.65
C ASN A 411 -8.10 19.11 -14.00
N VAL A 412 -7.92 18.08 -13.17
CA VAL A 412 -9.04 17.41 -12.49
C VAL A 412 -9.79 18.38 -11.58
N TYR A 413 -9.08 19.17 -10.76
CA TYR A 413 -9.73 20.17 -9.89
C TYR A 413 -10.52 21.22 -10.69
N VAL A 414 -9.98 21.69 -11.83
CA VAL A 414 -10.67 22.68 -12.68
C VAL A 414 -11.91 22.05 -13.33
N GLN A 415 -11.76 20.91 -14.02
CA GLN A 415 -12.88 20.21 -14.66
C GLN A 415 -14.02 19.93 -13.66
N VAL A 416 -13.70 19.42 -12.46
CA VAL A 416 -14.69 19.19 -11.40
C VAL A 416 -15.38 20.51 -11.01
N SER A 417 -14.64 21.60 -10.82
CA SER A 417 -15.21 22.90 -10.46
C SER A 417 -16.12 23.52 -11.54
N GLU A 418 -15.90 23.19 -12.81
CA GLU A 418 -16.66 23.71 -13.95
C GLU A 418 -17.96 22.95 -14.21
N ILE A 419 -17.97 21.63 -14.02
CA ILE A 419 -19.18 20.80 -14.16
C ILE A 419 -20.03 20.73 -12.88
N SER A 420 -19.54 21.28 -11.76
CA SER A 420 -20.24 21.21 -10.46
C SER A 420 -21.35 22.27 -10.29
N PRO A 421 -22.56 21.87 -9.85
CA PRO A 421 -23.63 22.79 -9.44
C PRO A 421 -23.14 23.74 -8.34
N ALA A 422 -23.66 24.98 -8.29
CA ALA A 422 -23.16 25.98 -7.34
C ALA A 422 -23.41 25.56 -5.89
N ARG A 423 -24.58 24.96 -5.63
CA ARG A 423 -25.04 24.47 -4.32
C ARG A 423 -24.12 23.47 -3.60
N ILE A 424 -23.37 22.64 -4.34
CA ILE A 424 -22.53 21.56 -3.80
C ILE A 424 -21.06 21.67 -4.23
N ARG A 425 -20.65 22.79 -4.82
CA ARG A 425 -19.32 22.99 -5.40
C ARG A 425 -18.19 22.77 -4.39
N GLY A 426 -18.36 23.19 -3.13
CA GLY A 426 -17.39 22.94 -2.06
C GLY A 426 -17.11 21.46 -1.85
N ILE A 427 -18.15 20.65 -1.66
CA ILE A 427 -18.04 19.19 -1.51
C ILE A 427 -17.43 18.56 -2.77
N MET A 428 -17.94 18.89 -3.96
CA MET A 428 -17.43 18.30 -5.22
C MET A 428 -15.94 18.62 -5.44
N THR A 429 -15.50 19.86 -5.20
CA THR A 429 -14.08 20.24 -5.32
C THR A 429 -13.17 19.66 -4.23
N ALA A 430 -13.74 19.14 -3.13
CA ALA A 430 -13.01 18.41 -2.10
C ALA A 430 -12.91 16.89 -2.38
N LEU A 431 -13.77 16.31 -3.23
CA LEU A 431 -13.68 14.88 -3.59
C LEU A 431 -12.32 14.44 -4.16
N PRO A 432 -11.60 15.23 -5.00
CA PRO A 432 -10.25 14.86 -5.43
C PRO A 432 -9.26 14.75 -4.25
N GLN A 433 -9.40 15.56 -3.20
CA GLN A 433 -8.57 15.44 -1.99
C GLN A 433 -8.88 14.14 -1.23
N PHE A 434 -10.16 13.78 -1.12
CA PHE A 434 -10.57 12.49 -0.55
C PHE A 434 -10.03 11.30 -1.35
N ALA A 435 -10.04 11.37 -2.69
CA ALA A 435 -9.48 10.34 -3.56
C ALA A 435 -7.96 10.19 -3.40
N ILE A 436 -7.22 11.31 -3.33
CA ILE A 436 -5.77 11.33 -3.02
C ILE A 436 -5.50 10.62 -1.69
N VAL A 437 -6.22 10.98 -0.63
CA VAL A 437 -6.03 10.38 0.70
C VAL A 437 -6.40 8.90 0.73
N THR A 438 -7.48 8.51 0.04
CA THR A 438 -7.89 7.10 -0.09
C THR A 438 -6.77 6.29 -0.73
N GLY A 439 -6.24 6.75 -1.87
CA GLY A 439 -5.09 6.12 -2.50
C GLY A 439 -3.88 6.04 -1.57
N ILE A 440 -3.52 7.12 -0.87
CA ILE A 440 -2.40 7.13 0.09
C ILE A 440 -2.54 5.99 1.11
N VAL A 441 -3.73 5.81 1.69
CA VAL A 441 -4.03 4.69 2.60
C VAL A 441 -3.77 3.36 1.93
N THR A 442 -4.46 3.08 0.83
CA THR A 442 -4.38 1.80 0.15
C THR A 442 -2.93 1.47 -0.18
N GLY A 443 -2.10 2.45 -0.55
CA GLY A 443 -0.71 2.22 -0.96
C GLY A 443 0.31 2.09 0.13
N TYR A 444 0.05 2.66 1.31
CA TYR A 444 0.82 2.29 2.48
C TYR A 444 0.54 0.82 2.82
N PHE A 445 -0.73 0.38 2.75
CA PHE A 445 -1.07 -1.04 2.89
C PHE A 445 -0.51 -1.91 1.75
N MET A 446 -0.41 -1.38 0.53
CA MET A 446 0.27 -2.06 -0.57
C MET A 446 1.71 -2.36 -0.24
N CYS A 447 2.50 -1.32 0.06
CA CYS A 447 3.92 -1.49 0.24
C CYS A 447 4.25 -2.13 1.58
N TYR A 448 3.37 -2.05 2.57
CA TYR A 448 3.41 -2.94 3.73
C TYR A 448 3.22 -4.40 3.31
N GLY A 449 2.29 -4.70 2.39
CA GLY A 449 2.10 -6.04 1.82
C GLY A 449 3.28 -6.50 0.95
N THR A 450 3.80 -5.66 0.05
CA THR A 450 4.85 -6.05 -0.91
C THR A 450 6.28 -5.91 -0.38
N ALA A 451 6.55 -5.09 0.64
CA ALA A 451 7.83 -5.13 1.38
C ALA A 451 8.11 -6.54 1.92
N ARG A 452 7.04 -7.25 2.29
CA ARG A 452 7.05 -8.66 2.66
C ARG A 452 7.18 -9.61 1.45
N PHE A 453 7.80 -9.19 0.34
CA PHE A 453 8.46 -10.06 -0.63
C PHE A 453 10.01 -10.06 -0.46
N GLY A 454 10.52 -9.37 0.57
CA GLY A 454 11.93 -9.36 0.96
C GLY A 454 12.85 -8.77 -0.11
N LEU A 455 13.96 -9.47 -0.38
CA LEU A 455 14.91 -9.14 -1.44
C LEU A 455 14.42 -9.49 -2.87
N SER A 456 13.24 -10.10 -3.04
CA SER A 456 12.66 -10.22 -4.38
C SER A 456 12.39 -8.83 -4.95
N THR A 457 12.90 -8.53 -6.15
CA THR A 457 12.66 -7.22 -6.79
C THR A 457 11.18 -6.96 -7.08
N VAL A 458 10.33 -8.00 -7.05
CA VAL A 458 8.86 -7.89 -7.09
C VAL A 458 8.32 -7.02 -5.93
N ALA A 459 9.00 -6.99 -4.78
CA ALA A 459 8.63 -6.17 -3.61
C ALA A 459 8.37 -4.70 -3.94
N TRP A 460 9.30 -4.08 -4.66
CA TRP A 460 9.21 -2.67 -5.03
C TRP A 460 8.68 -2.47 -6.45
N ARG A 461 8.81 -3.47 -7.34
CA ARG A 461 8.32 -3.41 -8.72
C ARG A 461 6.82 -3.62 -8.84
N LEU A 462 6.22 -4.57 -8.11
CA LEU A 462 4.77 -4.82 -8.18
C LEU A 462 3.93 -3.57 -7.83
N PRO A 463 4.27 -2.79 -6.79
CA PRO A 463 3.72 -1.46 -6.56
C PRO A 463 3.61 -0.58 -7.80
N LEU A 464 4.74 -0.42 -8.49
CA LEU A 464 4.90 0.48 -9.62
C LEU A 464 4.25 -0.10 -10.88
N ALA A 465 4.28 -1.43 -11.06
CA ALA A 465 3.59 -2.11 -12.15
C ALA A 465 2.07 -1.86 -12.10
N ILE A 466 1.45 -1.95 -10.92
CA ILE A 466 0.00 -1.76 -10.82
C ILE A 466 -0.37 -0.28 -10.81
N ALA A 467 0.44 0.61 -10.21
CA ALA A 467 0.27 2.05 -10.38
C ALA A 467 0.39 2.49 -11.86
N SER A 468 1.30 1.87 -12.62
CA SER A 468 1.43 2.06 -14.08
C SER A 468 0.17 1.60 -14.82
N PHE A 469 -0.33 0.39 -14.52
CA PHE A 469 -1.59 -0.13 -15.07
C PHE A 469 -2.79 0.78 -14.75
N LEU A 470 -2.91 1.27 -13.51
CA LEU A 470 -3.95 2.20 -13.10
C LEU A 470 -3.85 3.54 -13.82
N GLY A 471 -2.63 4.06 -14.07
CA GLY A 471 -2.42 5.25 -14.91
C GLY A 471 -2.91 5.06 -16.35
N PHE A 472 -2.61 3.91 -16.97
CA PHE A 472 -3.11 3.59 -18.30
C PHE A 472 -4.63 3.39 -18.32
N LEU A 473 -5.20 2.67 -17.35
CA LEU A 473 -6.65 2.51 -17.20
C LEU A 473 -7.34 3.86 -17.01
N PHE A 474 -6.78 4.75 -16.20
CA PHE A 474 -7.31 6.10 -16.00
C PHE A 474 -7.22 6.95 -17.27
N SER A 475 -6.24 6.75 -18.15
CA SER A 475 -6.18 7.47 -19.44
C SER A 475 -7.43 7.22 -20.33
N LEU A 476 -8.14 6.11 -20.13
CA LEU A 476 -9.38 5.80 -20.85
C LEU A 476 -10.57 6.69 -20.42
N THR A 477 -10.46 7.44 -19.33
CA THR A 477 -11.47 8.43 -18.89
C THR A 477 -11.80 9.47 -19.95
N TYR A 478 -10.91 9.71 -20.93
CA TYR A 478 -11.17 10.53 -22.11
C TYR A 478 -12.49 10.17 -22.84
N TRP A 479 -12.85 8.89 -22.86
CA TRP A 479 -14.05 8.39 -23.54
C TRP A 479 -15.32 8.43 -22.68
N VAL A 480 -15.17 8.67 -21.37
CA VAL A 480 -16.26 8.56 -20.38
C VAL A 480 -16.67 9.92 -19.84
N VAL A 481 -15.71 10.81 -19.58
CA VAL A 481 -15.94 12.10 -18.93
C VAL A 481 -16.35 13.16 -19.97
N PRO A 482 -17.50 13.84 -19.79
CA PRO A 482 -17.91 14.89 -20.71
C PRO A 482 -16.98 16.12 -20.64
N PRO A 483 -16.74 16.83 -21.76
CA PRO A 483 -16.03 18.11 -21.76
C PRO A 483 -16.78 19.18 -20.95
N SER A 484 -16.05 20.18 -20.43
CA SER A 484 -16.64 21.32 -19.73
C SER A 484 -17.57 22.15 -20.65
N PRO A 485 -18.80 22.48 -20.22
CA PRO A 485 -19.69 23.39 -20.97
C PRO A 485 -19.07 24.76 -21.23
N ARG A 486 -18.36 25.33 -20.24
CA ARG A 486 -17.69 26.63 -20.36
C ARG A 486 -16.61 26.61 -21.44
N TRP A 487 -15.82 25.54 -21.47
CA TRP A 487 -14.81 25.35 -22.51
C TRP A 487 -15.42 25.19 -23.91
N LEU A 488 -16.57 24.50 -24.05
CA LEU A 488 -17.27 24.39 -25.33
C LEU A 488 -17.79 25.76 -25.82
N LEU A 489 -18.33 26.59 -24.92
CA LEU A 489 -18.79 27.95 -25.25
C LEU A 489 -17.62 28.84 -25.69
N ALA A 490 -16.49 28.80 -24.98
CA ALA A 490 -15.25 29.48 -25.38
C ALA A 490 -14.62 28.95 -26.69
N LYS A 491 -15.12 27.83 -27.23
CA LYS A 491 -14.79 27.31 -28.57
C LYS A 491 -15.88 27.54 -29.61
N GLY A 492 -16.91 28.34 -29.30
CA GLY A 492 -18.01 28.62 -30.22
C GLY A 492 -18.92 27.42 -30.48
N ARG A 493 -19.05 26.49 -29.52
CA ARG A 493 -19.86 25.25 -29.64
C ARG A 493 -21.03 25.25 -28.65
N PRO A 494 -21.98 26.20 -28.75
CA PRO A 494 -23.05 26.38 -27.76
C PRO A 494 -24.05 25.22 -27.71
N ASP A 495 -24.34 24.58 -28.84
CA ASP A 495 -25.31 23.48 -28.90
C ASP A 495 -24.80 22.23 -28.16
N GLU A 496 -23.50 21.95 -28.25
CA GLU A 496 -22.87 20.89 -27.45
C GLU A 496 -22.82 21.26 -25.97
N ALA A 497 -22.57 22.53 -25.63
CA ALA A 497 -22.58 22.99 -24.25
C ALA A 497 -23.95 22.79 -23.59
N ARG A 498 -25.05 23.11 -24.29
CA ARG A 498 -26.42 22.84 -23.85
C ARG A 498 -26.67 21.36 -23.60
N LEU A 499 -26.29 20.49 -24.53
CA LEU A 499 -26.48 19.03 -24.39
C LEU A 499 -25.69 18.46 -23.20
N ILE A 500 -24.50 19.00 -22.87
CA ILE A 500 -23.78 18.62 -21.65
C ILE A 500 -24.46 19.18 -20.40
N VAL A 501 -24.96 20.42 -20.40
CA VAL A 501 -25.72 21.01 -19.27
C VAL A 501 -26.97 20.18 -18.95
N GLU A 502 -27.73 19.78 -19.96
CA GLU A 502 -28.88 18.86 -19.81
C GLU A 502 -28.43 17.51 -19.24
N ARG A 503 -27.34 16.92 -19.77
CA ARG A 503 -26.80 15.63 -19.30
C ARG A 503 -26.27 15.69 -17.86
N LEU A 504 -25.85 16.85 -17.38
CA LEU A 504 -25.43 17.08 -15.99
C LEU A 504 -26.62 17.22 -15.03
N GLY A 505 -27.85 17.38 -15.54
CA GLY A 505 -29.05 17.54 -14.71
C GLY A 505 -29.03 18.82 -13.86
N LEU A 506 -28.46 19.89 -14.40
CA LEU A 506 -28.49 21.21 -13.77
C LEU A 506 -29.91 21.79 -13.83
N ASP A 507 -30.33 22.51 -12.79
CA ASP A 507 -31.61 23.22 -12.80
C ASP A 507 -31.60 24.26 -13.94
N GLU A 508 -32.73 24.46 -14.62
CA GLU A 508 -32.86 25.29 -15.84
C GLU A 508 -32.18 26.66 -15.68
N LYS A 509 -32.37 27.31 -14.53
CA LYS A 509 -31.72 28.58 -14.15
C LYS A 509 -30.21 28.47 -13.87
N GLU A 510 -29.73 27.41 -13.20
CA GLU A 510 -28.28 27.18 -13.02
C GLU A 510 -27.60 26.87 -14.37
N GLY A 511 -28.33 26.23 -15.30
CA GLY A 511 -27.93 25.99 -16.68
C GLY A 511 -27.81 27.27 -17.48
N GLU A 512 -28.84 28.12 -17.48
CA GLU A 512 -28.81 29.44 -18.14
C GLU A 512 -27.67 30.32 -17.61
N GLU A 513 -27.51 30.45 -16.29
CA GLU A 513 -26.39 31.20 -15.70
C GLU A 513 -25.02 30.66 -16.15
N MET A 514 -24.86 29.34 -16.30
CA MET A 514 -23.63 28.72 -16.80
C MET A 514 -23.38 29.00 -18.29
N LEU A 515 -24.44 29.07 -19.11
CA LEU A 515 -24.36 29.37 -20.53
C LEU A 515 -24.08 30.86 -20.79
N GLU A 516 -24.66 31.77 -20.00
CA GLU A 516 -24.47 33.23 -20.13
C GLU A 516 -23.05 33.68 -19.72
N LEU A 517 -22.45 33.07 -18.70
CA LEU A 517 -21.15 33.48 -18.12
C LEU A 517 -19.91 33.20 -19.00
N SER A 518 -20.06 32.81 -20.26
CA SER A 518 -19.00 32.18 -21.07
C SER A 518 -18.62 32.93 -22.36
N SER A 519 -18.93 34.22 -22.49
CA SER A 519 -18.74 35.01 -23.73
C SER A 519 -17.34 35.66 -23.91
N ASP A 520 -16.37 35.39 -23.03
CA ASP A 520 -15.07 36.06 -23.06
C ASP A 520 -13.94 35.16 -23.63
N GLY A 521 -13.55 35.41 -24.88
CA GLY A 521 -12.26 34.96 -25.44
C GLY A 521 -12.32 34.23 -26.77
N GLU A 522 -12.25 34.95 -27.89
CA GLU A 522 -11.88 34.37 -29.19
C GLU A 522 -10.42 33.91 -29.17
N HIS A 523 -10.19 32.63 -28.91
CA HIS A 523 -8.86 32.02 -28.94
C HIS A 523 -8.62 31.35 -30.30
N ASP A 524 -7.67 31.88 -31.10
CA ASP A 524 -7.31 31.31 -32.41
C ASP A 524 -6.96 29.81 -32.26
N PRO A 525 -7.74 28.89 -32.90
CA PRO A 525 -7.52 27.46 -32.79
C PRO A 525 -6.22 26.99 -33.45
N ASN A 526 -5.58 27.79 -34.31
CA ASN A 526 -4.41 27.42 -35.12
C ASN A 526 -3.07 27.98 -34.61
N ALA A 527 -3.04 28.82 -33.57
CA ALA A 527 -1.82 29.41 -33.03
C ALA A 527 -0.70 28.35 -32.75
N PRO A 528 0.58 28.57 -33.06
CA PRO A 528 1.65 27.60 -32.79
C PRO A 528 1.85 27.33 -31.29
N VAL A 529 2.42 26.18 -30.92
CA VAL A 529 2.71 25.85 -29.49
C VAL A 529 3.60 26.90 -28.82
N LEU A 530 4.53 27.51 -29.56
CA LEU A 530 5.37 28.62 -29.09
C LEU A 530 4.54 29.87 -28.72
N GLU A 531 3.40 30.08 -29.36
CA GLU A 531 2.50 31.20 -29.08
C GLU A 531 1.63 30.92 -27.84
N ILE A 532 1.19 29.67 -27.62
CA ILE A 532 0.58 29.25 -26.35
C ILE A 532 1.53 29.54 -25.18
N LEU A 533 2.81 29.20 -25.32
CA LEU A 533 3.82 29.47 -24.29
C LEU A 533 3.99 30.98 -24.06
N ARG A 534 4.02 31.80 -25.12
CA ARG A 534 4.04 33.26 -25.00
C ARG A 534 2.80 33.82 -24.29
N GLN A 535 1.62 33.29 -24.57
CA GLN A 535 0.36 33.66 -23.90
C GLN A 535 0.41 33.29 -22.40
N ALA A 536 0.95 32.12 -22.04
CA ALA A 536 1.17 31.73 -20.64
C ALA A 536 2.09 32.73 -19.91
N PHE A 537 3.24 33.07 -20.51
CA PHE A 537 4.13 34.08 -19.94
C PHE A 537 3.51 35.48 -19.86
N ALA A 538 2.65 35.86 -20.81
CA ALA A 538 1.90 37.11 -20.75
C ALA A 538 0.87 37.10 -19.60
N GLY A 539 0.13 36.01 -19.42
CA GLY A 539 -0.80 35.82 -18.30
C GLY A 539 -0.11 35.82 -16.93
N PHE A 540 1.07 35.21 -16.82
CA PHE A 540 1.90 35.32 -15.60
C PHE A 540 2.38 36.75 -15.34
N ARG A 541 2.80 37.48 -16.38
CA ARG A 541 3.20 38.88 -16.28
C ARG A 541 2.03 39.78 -15.85
N GLU A 542 0.81 39.50 -16.32
CA GLU A 542 -0.41 40.19 -15.87
C GLU A 542 -0.81 39.79 -14.44
N ALA A 543 -0.67 38.52 -14.04
CA ALA A 543 -0.89 38.09 -12.66
C ALA A 543 0.04 38.82 -11.66
N PHE A 544 1.24 39.23 -12.08
CA PHE A 544 2.17 40.07 -11.32
C PHE A 544 2.06 41.58 -11.60
N SER A 545 1.11 42.04 -12.42
CA SER A 545 0.84 43.47 -12.61
C SER A 545 -0.07 44.04 -11.51
N ALA A 546 -0.12 45.36 -11.37
CA ALA A 546 -1.13 46.00 -10.53
C ALA A 546 -2.50 45.94 -11.25
N PRO A 547 -3.63 45.72 -10.53
CA PRO A 547 -3.75 45.56 -9.07
C PRO A 547 -3.57 44.12 -8.57
N TYR A 548 -3.48 43.12 -9.46
CA TYR A 548 -3.58 41.69 -9.14
C TYR A 548 -2.41 41.13 -8.30
N ARG A 549 -1.20 41.68 -8.47
CA ARG A 549 0.07 41.20 -7.88
C ARG A 549 0.02 40.83 -6.41
N SER A 550 -0.72 41.57 -5.59
CA SER A 550 -0.80 41.29 -4.14
C SER A 550 -1.62 40.06 -3.81
N ARG A 551 -2.65 39.74 -4.62
CA ARG A 551 -3.45 38.52 -4.45
C ARG A 551 -2.67 37.31 -4.96
N THR A 552 -2.03 37.44 -6.14
CA THR A 552 -1.14 36.42 -6.73
C THR A 552 0.02 36.06 -5.81
N PHE A 553 0.73 37.05 -5.25
CA PHE A 553 1.85 36.80 -4.34
C PHE A 553 1.38 36.11 -3.05
N PHE A 554 0.25 36.54 -2.47
CA PHE A 554 -0.30 35.91 -1.26
C PHE A 554 -0.79 34.47 -1.52
N ALA A 555 -1.36 34.21 -2.69
CA ALA A 555 -1.73 32.87 -3.16
C ALA A 555 -0.49 31.95 -3.27
N CYS A 556 0.57 32.40 -3.95
CA CYS A 556 1.83 31.65 -4.06
C CYS A 556 2.49 31.44 -2.70
N PHE A 557 2.46 32.46 -1.83
CA PHE A 557 2.95 32.38 -0.46
C PHE A 557 2.21 31.33 0.37
N LEU A 558 0.88 31.36 0.42
CA LEU A 558 0.08 30.41 1.20
C LEU A 558 0.30 28.97 0.74
N LEU A 559 0.26 28.73 -0.58
CA LEU A 559 0.45 27.40 -1.12
C LEU A 559 1.89 26.90 -1.02
N GLY A 560 2.90 27.76 -1.14
CA GLY A 560 4.28 27.38 -0.84
C GLY A 560 4.46 27.05 0.64
N MET A 561 4.00 27.92 1.53
CA MET A 561 4.11 27.73 2.98
C MET A 561 3.27 26.57 3.54
N GLN A 562 2.20 26.16 2.85
CA GLN A 562 1.46 24.94 3.18
C GLN A 562 2.39 23.72 3.25
N GLN A 563 3.43 23.66 2.42
CA GLN A 563 4.42 22.56 2.45
C GLN A 563 5.50 22.75 3.51
N TRP A 564 5.88 24.01 3.79
CA TRP A 564 6.76 24.35 4.91
C TRP A 564 6.13 24.15 6.29
N SER A 565 4.87 23.71 6.37
CA SER A 565 4.31 23.12 7.60
C SER A 565 4.92 21.76 7.94
N GLY A 566 5.70 21.17 7.03
CA GLY A 566 6.37 19.89 7.23
C GLY A 566 5.48 18.66 7.05
N ILE A 567 4.31 18.77 6.40
CA ILE A 567 3.40 17.61 6.23
C ILE A 567 4.07 16.45 5.50
N ASP A 568 4.57 16.69 4.29
CA ASP A 568 5.22 15.66 3.48
C ASP A 568 6.62 15.33 4.00
N GLY A 569 7.30 16.28 4.67
CA GLY A 569 8.53 16.02 5.41
C GLY A 569 8.34 15.03 6.57
N VAL A 570 7.27 15.15 7.33
CA VAL A 570 6.94 14.20 8.41
C VAL A 570 6.40 12.90 7.85
N LEU A 571 5.51 12.92 6.84
CA LEU A 571 4.86 11.71 6.33
C LEU A 571 5.77 10.84 5.46
N TYR A 572 6.53 11.40 4.50
CA TYR A 572 7.42 10.60 3.64
C TYR A 572 8.53 9.90 4.42
N TYR A 573 8.95 10.49 5.55
CA TYR A 573 10.00 9.97 6.42
C TYR A 573 9.47 9.48 7.77
N ALA A 574 8.15 9.28 7.91
CA ALA A 574 7.52 8.85 9.15
C ALA A 574 8.11 7.53 9.70
N PRO A 575 8.42 6.49 8.89
CA PRO A 575 9.08 5.29 9.39
C PRO A 575 10.43 5.59 10.05
N ILE A 576 11.26 6.45 9.44
CA ILE A 576 12.57 6.86 10.00
C ILE A 576 12.37 7.59 11.33
N ILE A 577 11.40 8.50 11.41
CA ILE A 577 11.05 9.24 12.63
C ILE A 577 10.59 8.27 13.74
N PHE A 578 9.81 7.24 13.39
CA PHE A 578 9.26 6.30 14.37
C PHE A 578 10.33 5.31 14.86
N THR A 579 11.24 4.85 13.99
CA THR A 579 12.42 4.09 14.40
C THR A 579 13.35 4.93 15.28
N GLN A 580 13.56 6.22 14.97
CA GLN A 580 14.30 7.15 15.85
C GLN A 580 13.62 7.39 17.21
N ALA A 581 12.31 7.19 17.31
CA ALA A 581 11.57 7.23 18.58
C ALA A 581 11.72 5.94 19.41
N GLY A 582 12.49 4.94 18.96
CA GLY A 582 12.70 3.68 19.67
C GLY A 582 11.59 2.64 19.48
N LEU A 583 10.89 2.68 18.35
CA LEU A 583 10.11 1.54 17.85
C LEU A 583 10.99 0.63 16.99
N ASP A 584 10.71 -0.67 16.99
CA ASP A 584 11.31 -1.61 16.04
C ASP A 584 10.92 -1.29 14.59
N GLY A 585 11.61 -1.87 13.61
CA GLY A 585 11.45 -1.52 12.20
C GLY A 585 10.05 -1.81 11.62
N GLU A 586 9.39 -2.88 12.08
CA GLU A 586 8.06 -3.25 11.57
C GLU A 586 6.95 -2.44 12.25
N GLN A 587 6.97 -2.31 13.58
CA GLN A 587 6.04 -1.44 14.31
C GLN A 587 6.19 0.01 13.87
N ALA A 588 7.42 0.49 13.67
CA ALA A 588 7.67 1.82 13.12
C ALA A 588 7.00 1.97 11.76
N THR A 589 7.19 1.03 10.83
CA THR A 589 6.58 1.09 9.50
C THR A 589 5.04 1.00 9.57
N PHE A 590 4.48 0.06 10.34
CA PHE A 590 3.03 -0.13 10.45
C PHE A 590 2.32 1.07 11.11
N LEU A 591 2.87 1.60 12.21
CA LEU A 591 2.32 2.76 12.91
C LEU A 591 2.52 4.04 12.09
N ALA A 592 3.72 4.26 11.54
CA ALA A 592 4.03 5.45 10.76
C ALA A 592 3.26 5.55 9.45
N SER A 593 3.08 4.42 8.74
CA SER A 593 2.49 4.38 7.41
C SER A 593 1.04 3.95 7.42
N GLY A 594 0.70 2.81 8.05
CA GLY A 594 -0.66 2.28 8.09
C GLY A 594 -1.59 3.11 8.97
N VAL A 595 -1.25 3.28 10.26
CA VAL A 595 -2.10 3.99 11.22
C VAL A 595 -2.21 5.48 10.89
N SER A 596 -1.11 6.16 10.55
CA SER A 596 -1.17 7.57 10.09
C SER A 596 -2.12 7.76 8.91
N ALA A 597 -2.14 6.83 7.95
CA ALA A 597 -2.99 6.97 6.77
C ALA A 597 -4.48 6.77 7.09
N LEU A 598 -4.82 5.76 7.91
CA LEU A 598 -6.17 5.59 8.44
C LEU A 598 -6.64 6.83 9.22
N VAL A 599 -5.75 7.44 10.01
CA VAL A 599 -6.01 8.69 10.74
C VAL A 599 -6.25 9.87 9.79
N ILE A 600 -5.44 10.02 8.73
CA ILE A 600 -5.63 11.07 7.71
C ILE A 600 -6.96 10.88 6.97
N LEU A 601 -7.32 9.65 6.61
CA LEU A 601 -8.60 9.33 5.96
C LEU A 601 -9.79 9.64 6.88
N GLY A 602 -9.74 9.17 8.13
CA GLY A 602 -10.75 9.43 9.15
C GLY A 602 -10.94 10.92 9.47
N ALA A 603 -9.88 11.73 9.37
CA ALA A 603 -9.95 13.19 9.49
C ALA A 603 -10.48 13.88 8.21
N THR A 604 -10.12 13.36 7.03
CA THR A 604 -10.47 13.96 5.73
C THR A 604 -11.96 13.81 5.40
N ILE A 605 -12.58 12.69 5.78
CA ILE A 605 -14.02 12.43 5.58
C ILE A 605 -14.90 13.55 6.18
N PRO A 606 -14.90 13.81 7.51
CA PRO A 606 -15.72 14.87 8.09
C PRO A 606 -15.30 16.26 7.60
N ALA A 607 -14.01 16.51 7.37
CA ALA A 607 -13.52 17.78 6.85
C ALA A 607 -14.06 18.09 5.44
N THR A 608 -14.22 17.06 4.59
CA THR A 608 -14.82 17.17 3.24
C THR A 608 -16.29 17.57 3.33
N PHE A 609 -17.09 16.89 4.15
CA PHE A 609 -18.53 17.19 4.30
C PHE A 609 -18.82 18.48 5.10
N LEU A 610 -17.87 18.98 5.89
CA LEU A 610 -18.00 20.19 6.70
C LEU A 610 -17.27 21.41 6.11
N ALA A 611 -16.66 21.30 4.92
CA ALA A 611 -15.86 22.35 4.29
C ALA A 611 -16.58 23.71 4.17
N ASP A 612 -17.89 23.70 3.86
CA ASP A 612 -18.70 24.93 3.74
C ASP A 612 -19.24 25.45 5.09
N LYS A 613 -19.08 24.68 6.17
CA LYS A 613 -19.48 25.05 7.53
C LYS A 613 -18.38 25.75 8.34
N TRP A 614 -17.13 25.78 7.87
CA TRP A 614 -16.02 26.47 8.54
C TRP A 614 -15.56 27.72 7.75
N GLY A 615 -15.29 28.82 8.46
CA GLY A 615 -14.64 30.01 7.88
C GLY A 615 -13.20 29.72 7.47
N ARG A 616 -12.81 30.14 6.26
CA ARG A 616 -11.51 29.83 5.65
C ARG A 616 -10.37 30.49 6.43
N LYS A 617 -10.57 31.72 6.93
CA LYS A 617 -9.59 32.44 7.74
C LYS A 617 -9.45 31.81 9.12
N THR A 618 -10.57 31.52 9.79
CA THR A 618 -10.56 30.90 11.12
C THR A 618 -9.92 29.52 11.09
N SER A 619 -10.24 28.69 10.09
CA SER A 619 -9.63 27.37 9.90
C SER A 619 -8.12 27.46 9.72
N THR A 620 -7.63 28.36 8.85
CA THR A 620 -6.19 28.55 8.62
C THR A 620 -5.45 28.99 9.88
N ILE A 621 -6.01 29.93 10.66
CA ILE A 621 -5.37 30.44 11.89
C ILE A 621 -5.36 29.37 13.00
N LEU A 622 -6.49 28.70 13.24
CA LEU A 622 -6.60 27.66 14.26
C LEU A 622 -5.69 26.47 13.93
N GLY A 623 -5.75 25.98 12.69
CA GLY A 623 -4.91 24.90 12.20
C GLY A 623 -3.43 25.21 12.34
N GLY A 624 -3.01 26.39 11.90
CA GLY A 624 -1.61 26.80 11.96
C GLY A 624 -1.07 26.98 13.38
N THR A 625 -1.92 27.46 14.30
CA THR A 625 -1.58 27.56 15.73
C THR A 625 -1.39 26.16 16.35
N LEU A 626 -2.30 25.22 16.07
CA LEU A 626 -2.24 23.85 16.58
C LEU A 626 -1.06 23.06 15.97
N ILE A 627 -0.82 23.18 14.66
CA ILE A 627 0.36 22.62 13.98
C ILE A 627 1.65 23.13 14.63
N THR A 628 1.75 24.45 14.85
CA THR A 628 2.91 25.06 15.51
C THR A 628 3.12 24.46 16.91
N ALA A 629 2.07 24.36 17.72
CA ALA A 629 2.16 23.81 19.07
C ALA A 629 2.63 22.35 19.09
N LEU A 630 2.10 21.51 18.19
CA LEU A 630 2.49 20.09 18.05
C LEU A 630 3.94 19.95 17.57
N MET A 631 4.37 20.76 16.61
CA MET A 631 5.76 20.77 16.14
C MET A 631 6.74 21.23 17.23
N VAL A 632 6.41 22.27 17.99
CA VAL A 632 7.21 22.69 19.16
C VAL A 632 7.27 21.60 20.23
N LEU A 633 6.16 20.90 20.50
CA LEU A 633 6.11 19.79 21.45
C LEU A 633 7.04 18.64 21.03
N MET A 634 6.94 18.17 19.79
CA MET A 634 7.81 17.10 19.26
C MET A 634 9.29 17.51 19.29
N GLY A 635 9.62 18.70 18.77
CA GLY A 635 10.99 19.22 18.77
C GLY A 635 11.56 19.37 20.19
N SER A 636 10.76 19.81 21.15
CA SER A 636 11.18 19.97 22.55
C SER A 636 11.42 18.62 23.25
N LEU A 637 10.61 17.60 22.98
CA LEU A 637 10.81 16.25 23.53
C LEU A 637 12.09 15.60 23.02
N TYR A 638 12.38 15.75 21.72
CA TYR A 638 13.64 15.29 21.12
C TYR A 638 14.85 16.07 21.66
N ALA A 639 14.75 17.40 21.76
CA ALA A 639 15.81 18.24 22.33
C ALA A 639 16.09 17.94 23.81
N ALA A 640 15.07 17.55 24.58
CA ALA A 640 15.20 17.14 25.99
C ALA A 640 15.69 15.69 26.18
N GLY A 641 15.95 14.94 25.09
CA GLY A 641 16.39 13.55 25.16
C GLY A 641 15.36 12.58 25.76
N LYS A 642 14.07 12.95 25.80
CA LYS A 642 13.01 12.18 26.47
C LYS A 642 12.32 11.13 25.59
N VAL A 643 12.71 11.02 24.33
CA VAL A 643 12.08 10.12 23.35
C VAL A 643 12.73 8.73 23.34
N ALA A 644 14.07 8.65 23.31
CA ALA A 644 14.82 7.41 23.11
C ALA A 644 14.99 6.52 24.36
N GLY A 645 14.01 6.51 25.27
CA GLY A 645 14.02 5.70 26.49
C GLY A 645 12.66 5.07 26.79
N GLU A 646 12.56 4.27 27.86
CA GLU A 646 11.33 3.55 28.24
C GLU A 646 10.15 4.45 28.66
N GLY A 647 10.38 5.76 28.81
CA GLY A 647 9.35 6.72 29.22
C GLY A 647 8.28 6.98 28.16
N ALA A 648 7.19 7.64 28.58
CA ALA A 648 6.06 7.97 27.72
C ALA A 648 6.40 8.91 26.53
N GLY A 649 7.60 9.49 26.47
CA GLY A 649 7.99 10.46 25.44
C GLY A 649 7.88 9.94 24.01
N LYS A 650 8.21 8.67 23.76
CA LYS A 650 8.02 8.03 22.44
C LYS A 650 6.56 8.03 21.99
N TRP A 651 5.64 7.64 22.87
CA TRP A 651 4.21 7.61 22.60
C TRP A 651 3.62 9.01 22.42
N VAL A 652 4.09 10.00 23.18
CA VAL A 652 3.67 11.41 23.00
C VAL A 652 4.09 11.94 21.62
N VAL A 653 5.28 11.61 21.13
CA VAL A 653 5.70 11.98 19.76
C VAL A 653 4.81 11.30 18.70
N ILE A 654 4.59 9.99 18.81
CA ILE A 654 3.73 9.23 17.86
C ILE A 654 2.30 9.81 17.81
N VAL A 655 1.68 10.03 18.96
CA VAL A 655 0.34 10.64 19.05
C VAL A 655 0.35 12.09 18.53
N SER A 656 1.43 12.85 18.75
CA SER A 656 1.57 14.21 18.20
C SER A 656 1.65 14.23 16.67
N VAL A 657 2.27 13.22 16.04
CA VAL A 657 2.27 13.08 14.57
C VAL A 657 0.86 12.80 14.06
N TYR A 658 0.10 11.91 14.70
CA TYR A 658 -1.30 11.66 14.34
C TYR A 658 -2.18 12.90 14.51
N LEU A 659 -2.07 13.61 15.64
CA LEU A 659 -2.80 14.87 15.88
C LEU A 659 -2.42 15.95 14.86
N PHE A 660 -1.14 16.05 14.49
CA PHE A 660 -0.66 16.98 13.46
C PHE A 660 -1.32 16.66 12.11
N ALA A 661 -1.36 15.39 11.72
CA ALA A 661 -1.98 14.93 10.48
C ALA A 661 -3.51 15.19 10.46
N ILE A 662 -4.21 14.97 11.58
CA ILE A 662 -5.64 15.30 11.74
C ILE A 662 -5.87 16.80 11.56
N VAL A 663 -5.12 17.63 12.30
CA VAL A 663 -5.27 19.09 12.27
C VAL A 663 -4.97 19.64 10.87
N TYR A 664 -3.89 19.19 10.23
CA TYR A 664 -3.53 19.62 8.88
C TYR A 664 -4.63 19.26 7.86
N SER A 665 -5.11 18.02 7.89
CA SER A 665 -6.15 17.53 6.97
C SER A 665 -7.48 18.25 7.16
N GLY A 666 -7.87 18.47 8.43
CA GLY A 666 -9.09 19.17 8.80
C GLY A 666 -9.07 20.69 8.56
N THR A 667 -7.90 21.30 8.36
CA THR A 667 -7.77 22.76 8.23
C THR A 667 -7.02 23.19 6.97
N TRP A 668 -5.70 23.04 6.95
CA TRP A 668 -4.83 23.60 5.91
C TRP A 668 -4.98 22.90 4.56
N ALA A 669 -5.17 21.59 4.53
CA ALA A 669 -5.28 20.82 3.29
C ALA A 669 -6.46 21.30 2.42
N ILE A 670 -7.65 21.41 3.02
CA ILE A 670 -8.88 21.82 2.33
C ILE A 670 -9.01 23.36 2.33
N GLY A 671 -8.92 24.00 3.50
CA GLY A 671 -9.25 25.42 3.67
C GLY A 671 -8.39 26.38 2.85
N ILE A 672 -7.08 26.13 2.72
CA ILE A 672 -6.18 26.97 1.92
C ILE A 672 -6.46 26.79 0.42
N ARG A 673 -6.75 25.54 -0.02
CA ARG A 673 -7.06 25.24 -1.43
C ARG A 673 -8.39 25.85 -1.86
N THR A 674 -9.42 25.77 -1.02
CA THR A 674 -10.72 26.44 -1.28
C THR A 674 -10.55 27.96 -1.31
N PHE A 675 -9.84 28.55 -0.34
CA PHE A 675 -9.57 29.99 -0.31
C PHE A 675 -8.81 30.48 -1.55
N LEU A 676 -7.87 29.70 -2.10
CA LEU A 676 -7.15 30.04 -3.32
C LEU A 676 -8.12 30.31 -4.49
N VAL A 677 -9.05 29.38 -4.73
CA VAL A 677 -10.01 29.48 -5.84
C VAL A 677 -10.99 30.65 -5.63
N GLU A 678 -11.38 30.90 -4.38
CA GLU A 678 -12.31 31.99 -4.00
C GLU A 678 -11.67 33.40 -4.06
N SER A 679 -10.38 33.53 -3.73
CA SER A 679 -9.70 34.83 -3.56
C SER A 679 -9.04 35.41 -4.82
N LEU A 680 -8.83 34.58 -5.86
CA LEU A 680 -8.13 35.00 -7.07
C LEU A 680 -9.03 35.81 -8.03
N PRO A 681 -8.55 36.96 -8.57
CA PRO A 681 -9.29 37.82 -9.49
C PRO A 681 -9.73 37.06 -10.74
N ARG A 682 -10.93 37.34 -11.27
CA ARG A 682 -11.47 36.63 -12.45
C ARG A 682 -10.48 36.58 -13.61
N LYS A 683 -10.00 37.75 -14.04
CA LYS A 683 -9.13 37.92 -15.23
C LYS A 683 -7.83 37.12 -15.17
N THR A 684 -7.22 37.01 -13.98
CA THR A 684 -5.91 36.36 -13.80
C THR A 684 -5.98 35.01 -13.09
N ARG A 685 -7.19 34.49 -12.80
CA ARG A 685 -7.41 33.30 -11.96
C ARG A 685 -6.63 32.07 -12.43
N SER A 686 -6.71 31.71 -13.71
CA SER A 686 -6.01 30.54 -14.27
C SER A 686 -4.49 30.67 -14.12
N SER A 687 -3.93 31.82 -14.53
CA SER A 687 -2.49 32.11 -14.42
C SER A 687 -1.99 32.15 -12.97
N ALA A 688 -2.70 32.85 -12.07
CA ALA A 688 -2.33 32.99 -10.67
C ALA A 688 -2.50 31.67 -9.88
N SER A 689 -3.51 30.86 -10.20
CA SER A 689 -3.69 29.53 -9.63
C SER A 689 -2.56 28.60 -10.06
N SER A 690 -2.21 28.59 -11.35
CA SER A 690 -1.09 27.80 -11.89
C SER A 690 0.24 28.16 -11.23
N LEU A 691 0.53 29.46 -11.05
CA LEU A 691 1.70 29.95 -10.32
C LEU A 691 1.72 29.52 -8.85
N ALA A 692 0.56 29.55 -8.18
CA ALA A 692 0.46 29.16 -6.78
C ALA A 692 0.60 27.64 -6.59
N GLN A 693 0.03 26.83 -7.48
CA GLN A 693 0.21 25.39 -7.52
C GLN A 693 1.68 25.02 -7.78
N ALA A 694 2.33 25.66 -8.76
CA ALA A 694 3.76 25.47 -8.98
C ALA A 694 4.62 25.85 -7.76
N SER A 695 4.22 26.89 -7.03
CA SER A 695 4.85 27.28 -5.76
C SER A 695 4.67 26.22 -4.66
N ASN A 696 3.52 25.55 -4.60
CA ASN A 696 3.29 24.39 -3.71
C ASN A 696 4.24 23.24 -4.07
N TRP A 697 4.25 22.81 -5.33
CA TRP A 697 5.05 21.66 -5.78
C TRP A 697 6.56 21.91 -5.66
N PHE A 698 7.02 23.14 -5.94
CA PHE A 698 8.41 23.52 -5.73
C PHE A 698 8.79 23.59 -4.25
N ALA A 699 7.91 24.10 -3.37
CA ALA A 699 8.14 24.08 -1.93
C ALA A 699 8.17 22.62 -1.39
N ASN A 700 7.29 21.76 -1.89
CA ASN A 700 7.29 20.32 -1.59
C ASN A 700 8.63 19.68 -1.99
N TYR A 701 9.10 19.91 -3.22
CA TYR A 701 10.40 19.45 -3.69
C TYR A 701 11.53 19.82 -2.72
N VAL A 702 11.61 21.09 -2.31
CA VAL A 702 12.63 21.55 -1.36
C VAL A 702 12.49 20.86 -0.01
N VAL A 703 11.28 20.81 0.56
CA VAL A 703 11.02 20.16 1.87
C VAL A 703 11.38 18.67 1.82
N ALA A 704 10.90 17.92 0.82
CA ALA A 704 11.18 16.50 0.64
C ALA A 704 12.67 16.20 0.44
N LEU A 705 13.42 17.09 -0.23
CA LEU A 705 14.87 16.98 -0.43
C LEU A 705 15.66 17.23 0.85
N ILE A 706 15.33 18.29 1.62
CA ILE A 706 16.13 18.69 2.79
C ILE A 706 15.80 17.91 4.06
N THR A 707 14.57 17.41 4.21
CA THR A 707 14.12 16.75 5.45
C THR A 707 15.02 15.59 5.92
N PRO A 708 15.43 14.62 5.07
CA PRO A 708 16.30 13.53 5.55
C PRO A 708 17.69 14.04 5.95
N VAL A 709 18.18 15.11 5.31
CA VAL A 709 19.44 15.77 5.66
C VAL A 709 19.35 16.50 7.00
N LEU A 710 18.20 17.13 7.30
CA LEU A 710 17.94 17.77 8.60
C LEU A 710 17.83 16.73 9.71
N ILE A 711 17.02 15.69 9.52
CA ILE A 711 16.81 14.60 10.48
C ILE A 711 18.12 13.85 10.77
N SER A 712 18.98 13.62 9.78
CA SER A 712 20.29 12.97 9.98
C SER A 712 21.29 13.83 10.78
N LYS A 713 21.10 15.16 10.84
CA LYS A 713 21.98 16.09 11.56
C LYS A 713 21.44 16.51 12.93
N SER A 714 20.13 16.45 13.13
CA SER A 714 19.47 16.82 14.38
C SER A 714 18.10 16.15 14.49
N SER A 715 17.87 15.45 15.61
CA SER A 715 16.59 14.85 15.95
C SER A 715 15.47 15.87 16.22
N PHE A 716 15.79 17.15 16.43
CA PHE A 716 14.82 18.19 16.78
C PHE A 716 14.75 19.37 15.79
N GLY A 717 15.81 19.64 15.03
CA GLY A 717 15.95 20.86 14.22
C GLY A 717 14.88 21.02 13.14
N ALA A 718 14.45 19.93 12.50
CA ALA A 718 13.39 19.95 11.48
C ALA A 718 12.04 20.44 12.06
N TYR A 719 11.67 19.96 13.25
CA TYR A 719 10.41 20.34 13.90
C TYR A 719 10.36 21.84 14.24
N PHE A 720 11.46 22.43 14.74
CA PHE A 720 11.50 23.87 15.02
C PHE A 720 11.46 24.72 13.75
N LEU A 721 12.06 24.25 12.65
CA LEU A 721 11.94 24.92 11.34
C LEU A 721 10.48 24.93 10.86
N PHE A 722 9.81 23.78 10.86
CA PHE A 722 8.41 23.66 10.45
C PHE A 722 7.45 24.41 11.40
N ALA A 723 7.73 24.44 12.71
CA ALA A 723 7.01 25.29 13.66
C ALA A 723 7.15 26.78 13.33
N GLY A 724 8.38 27.25 13.05
CA GLY A 724 8.65 28.65 12.70
C GLY A 724 7.94 29.08 11.41
N CYS A 725 8.00 28.24 10.37
CA CYS A 725 7.28 28.47 9.12
C CYS A 725 5.75 28.46 9.31
N SER A 726 5.22 27.52 10.10
CA SER A 726 3.79 27.42 10.40
C SER A 726 3.28 28.64 11.17
N LEU A 727 4.04 29.09 12.18
CA LEU A 727 3.73 30.28 12.98
C LEU A 727 3.76 31.55 12.13
N PHE A 728 4.81 31.73 11.33
CA PHE A 728 4.93 32.88 10.43
C PHE A 728 3.76 32.95 9.45
N THR A 729 3.39 31.81 8.86
CA THR A 729 2.25 31.70 7.94
C THR A 729 0.92 32.01 8.64
N THR A 730 0.75 31.54 9.88
CA THR A 730 -0.41 31.84 10.74
C THR A 730 -0.55 33.35 10.99
N ILE A 731 0.56 34.01 11.32
CA ILE A 731 0.61 35.46 11.56
C ILE A 731 0.27 36.23 10.27
N VAL A 732 0.90 35.87 9.14
CA VAL A 732 0.66 36.52 7.84
C VAL A 732 -0.79 36.31 7.38
N ALA A 733 -1.37 35.12 7.57
CA ALA A 733 -2.79 34.85 7.32
C ALA A 733 -3.70 35.70 8.24
N GLY A 734 -3.33 35.86 9.52
CA GLY A 734 -4.01 36.74 10.46
C GLY A 734 -4.20 38.18 9.95
N PHE A 735 -3.16 38.77 9.34
CA PHE A 735 -3.20 40.14 8.83
C PHE A 735 -3.72 40.29 7.38
N ILE A 736 -3.33 39.38 6.48
CA ILE A 736 -3.57 39.54 5.04
C ILE A 736 -4.87 38.86 4.59
N MET A 737 -5.16 37.66 5.12
CA MET A 737 -6.30 36.83 4.68
C MET A 737 -7.63 37.52 4.99
N VAL A 738 -8.56 37.44 4.05
CA VAL A 738 -9.95 37.91 4.17
C VAL A 738 -10.84 36.68 4.30
N GLU A 739 -11.93 36.76 5.06
CA GLU A 739 -12.90 35.67 5.10
C GLU A 739 -13.72 35.66 3.80
N THR A 740 -13.78 34.51 3.14
CA THR A 740 -14.44 34.29 1.85
C THR A 740 -15.74 33.48 1.99
N ARG A 741 -15.94 32.77 3.10
CA ARG A 741 -17.14 31.96 3.34
C ARG A 741 -18.41 32.81 3.23
N GLY A 742 -19.38 32.33 2.44
CA GLY A 742 -20.71 32.92 2.33
C GLY A 742 -20.76 34.24 1.56
N HIS A 743 -19.66 34.64 0.90
CA HIS A 743 -19.61 35.79 0.01
C HIS A 743 -19.53 35.33 -1.46
N SER A 744 -20.16 36.07 -2.37
CA SER A 744 -19.98 35.86 -3.81
C SER A 744 -18.56 36.27 -4.24
N LEU A 745 -18.10 35.72 -5.37
CA LEU A 745 -16.77 36.01 -5.91
C LEU A 745 -16.60 37.50 -6.23
N GLU A 746 -17.67 38.13 -6.71
CA GLU A 746 -17.80 39.57 -6.97
C GLU A 746 -17.67 40.39 -5.68
N ALA A 747 -18.38 39.99 -4.61
CA ALA A 747 -18.30 40.70 -3.33
C ALA A 747 -16.89 40.60 -2.71
N ILE A 748 -16.18 39.48 -2.91
CA ILE A 748 -14.77 39.32 -2.52
C ILE A 748 -13.88 40.25 -3.36
N GLU A 749 -14.06 40.28 -4.68
CA GLU A 749 -13.32 41.14 -5.62
C GLU A 749 -13.43 42.62 -5.25
N THR A 750 -14.65 43.15 -5.10
CA THR A 750 -14.94 44.52 -4.67
C THR A 750 -14.32 44.85 -3.32
N ARG A 751 -14.38 43.93 -2.34
CA ARG A 751 -13.81 44.12 -1.00
C ARG A 751 -12.28 44.25 -1.02
N TYR A 752 -11.60 43.56 -1.93
CA TYR A 752 -10.17 43.74 -2.15
C TYR A 752 -9.85 45.04 -2.89
N GLU A 753 -10.71 45.49 -3.81
CA GLU A 753 -10.56 46.79 -4.50
C GLU A 753 -10.75 47.96 -3.54
N GLU A 754 -11.76 47.92 -2.67
CA GLU A 754 -11.92 48.88 -1.58
C GLU A 754 -10.70 48.93 -0.65
N LYS A 755 -10.16 47.76 -0.27
CA LYS A 755 -8.96 47.66 0.60
C LYS A 755 -7.75 48.32 -0.08
N ASN A 756 -7.55 48.07 -1.37
CA ASN A 756 -6.51 48.73 -2.17
C ASN A 756 -6.73 50.24 -2.29
N THR A 757 -7.99 50.68 -2.44
CA THR A 757 -8.35 52.10 -2.55
C THR A 757 -8.12 52.85 -1.23
N LYS A 758 -8.48 52.24 -0.09
CA LYS A 758 -8.19 52.76 1.26
C LYS A 758 -6.69 52.80 1.57
N ALA A 759 -5.93 51.80 1.12
CA ALA A 759 -4.46 51.82 1.23
C ALA A 759 -3.83 52.94 0.37
N ALA A 760 -4.31 53.13 -0.86
CA ALA A 760 -3.87 54.22 -1.74
C ALA A 760 -4.24 55.62 -1.21
N SER A 761 -5.40 55.78 -0.55
CA SER A 761 -5.79 57.04 0.09
C SER A 761 -4.95 57.37 1.33
N ASN A 762 -4.55 56.36 2.11
CA ASN A 762 -3.66 56.57 3.25
C ASN A 762 -2.21 56.87 2.80
N GLY A 763 -1.69 56.13 1.81
CA GLY A 763 -0.38 56.42 1.22
C GLY A 763 -0.27 57.81 0.57
N LYS A 764 -1.39 58.41 0.16
CA LYS A 764 -1.45 59.81 -0.29
C LYS A 764 -1.51 60.85 0.84
N LYS A 765 -1.84 60.47 2.08
CA LYS A 765 -1.81 61.39 3.23
C LYS A 765 -0.41 61.60 3.79
N ASP A 766 0.44 60.57 3.73
CA ASP A 766 1.84 60.66 4.16
C ASP A 766 2.77 61.26 3.08
N GLY A 767 2.25 61.46 1.86
CA GLY A 767 2.94 62.06 0.72
C GLY A 767 2.95 63.59 0.68
N LEU A 768 3.04 64.27 1.83
CA LEU A 768 3.02 65.74 1.91
C LEU A 768 4.41 66.35 1.62
N VAL A 769 4.95 66.06 0.42
CA VAL A 769 6.20 66.65 -0.08
C VAL A 769 5.93 68.00 -0.71
N VAL A 770 6.06 69.04 0.11
CA VAL A 770 6.48 70.42 -0.20
C VAL A 770 6.28 70.87 -1.67
N THR A 771 5.19 71.57 -1.92
CA THR A 771 5.01 72.40 -3.11
C THR A 771 6.06 73.51 -3.14
N ARG A 772 7.10 73.39 -3.98
CA ARG A 772 7.98 74.54 -4.29
C ARG A 772 7.21 75.52 -5.17
N VAL A 773 6.83 76.65 -4.57
CA VAL A 773 6.28 77.80 -5.28
C VAL A 773 7.28 78.31 -6.34
N ARG A 774 6.82 78.47 -7.57
CA ARG A 774 7.39 79.42 -8.53
C ARG A 774 6.26 80.23 -9.13
N SER A 775 6.24 81.51 -8.80
CA SER A 775 5.34 82.51 -9.36
C SER A 775 5.80 82.92 -10.76
N VAL A 776 4.85 83.05 -11.68
CA VAL A 776 4.86 84.07 -12.76
C VAL A 776 3.41 84.50 -12.96
N VAL A 777 3.15 85.79 -12.68
CA VAL A 777 1.94 86.61 -12.92
C VAL A 777 0.60 85.88 -13.01
#